data_AF-A0A4P7IL27-F1
#
_entry.id   AF-A0A4P7IL27-F1
#
_cell.length_a   1.000
_cell.length_b   1.000
_cell.length_c   1.000
_cell.angle_alpha   90.00
_cell.angle_beta   90.00
_cell.angle_gamma   90.00
#
_symmetry.space_group_name_H-M   'P 1'
#
loop_
_entity.id
_entity.type
_entity.pdbx_description
1 polymer ?
#
loop_
_entity_poly.entity_id
_entity_poly.type
_entity_poly.pdbx_seq_one_letter_code
_entity_poly.pdbx_strand_id
1 'polypeptide(L)'
;MNGCDGDCGDCTEACGCGAGAPATPERVLNAPGLTAVDYRVARHGSAKAAILRGMSDHELPALAGLGARDDADLTVALADGFAAMVDVITFYTERYVQEHYLRTATERLSVVELSRLIGYRPGPGVAADAWLAFTVDEPVTVPHVPLEPVRVPVGTQVQSVPGQEEAPVTFETVTEIIATAGGNALAPVSTSWPTSLSGRTSVHLAGVGHRVQRGDVLLVVGPQRIASSTSSEWAAPTVAEVSEDPVAGRTRVDLSSALPALPVAGTELHVLRLRAPLFGHNAPDPRLLAIPSDVRDALYDSTTGEWKSFELSLTDLDLDQPYPQVVKGGWALLVQGALQHLAKIDGVTHPSLSAFGVSGKVTRLSLDLDLPAGHKFTRRDGVVLTQSDRVFLTSDPTTTALSGSELQLVGEVPLSAGQPLAVRGQLHGALPGTPEHSEVVLVDDSPDAVQLSAAPDGLPVTTVRLAEPLLRHYDRARTRVNANVAPATEGASVGQVLGSGDARVPGQSFALQHKPLTWLATDAGLEAALEVRVDDVLWARRDTLFGAAPGDRVHVLETADDGTTVVRFGDGAEGARLPTGQANVRVRHRTGLGAGGNVRTGQLTTLLSRPLGIAAVDNPTPGTGGEDPEPRDDARRNAPATVRTLDRVVSLLDAEDFARAQPGVAKVSAGWVPHGPARGLVLTLAGPGGAVVDPSVPTHGRVLKALRDHGDERLVVHLLSHRPVPLEVRLKVLPEPGRLADLVLADVRRLLLAEFAFDTRELGQPTSLGEVVEAVHRAAGVVAVDIDVLRRPDAPGSTTVQPRVPAHRGGLDTAGNGVLGAELLLLSDAGLTVEVMA
;
A
#
# COMPACT_ATOMS: atom_id res chain seq x y z
N MET A 1 -18.52 -67.88 -70.55
CA MET A 1 -18.17 -69.30 -70.76
C MET A 1 -16.95 -69.60 -69.89
N ASN A 2 -17.09 -70.64 -69.06
CA ASN A 2 -16.10 -71.40 -68.27
C ASN A 2 -15.33 -70.60 -67.21
N GLY A 3 -15.39 -70.89 -65.91
CA GLY A 3 -16.04 -71.94 -65.14
C GLY A 3 -15.47 -71.88 -63.73
N CYS A 4 -16.31 -71.72 -62.71
CA CYS A 4 -15.94 -71.85 -61.31
C CYS A 4 -16.78 -72.97 -60.72
N ASP A 5 -16.18 -74.14 -60.58
CA ASP A 5 -16.61 -75.16 -59.63
C ASP A 5 -15.94 -74.83 -58.29
N GLY A 6 -16.71 -74.83 -57.20
CA GLY A 6 -16.15 -74.71 -55.86
C GLY A 6 -17.05 -73.96 -54.89
N ASP A 7 -18.06 -74.67 -54.40
CA ASP A 7 -18.90 -74.33 -53.26
C ASP A 7 -18.06 -73.96 -52.03
N CYS A 8 -18.23 -72.74 -51.52
CA CYS A 8 -17.81 -72.29 -50.19
C CYS A 8 -18.86 -71.30 -49.68
N GLY A 9 -19.77 -71.82 -48.87
CA GLY A 9 -20.69 -71.04 -48.06
C GLY A 9 -19.95 -70.19 -47.02
N ASP A 10 -20.59 -69.07 -46.69
CA ASP A 10 -20.19 -68.04 -45.71
C ASP A 10 -18.88 -67.29 -45.96
N CYS A 11 -19.01 -66.17 -46.68
CA CYS A 11 -18.16 -65.00 -46.54
C CYS A 11 -19.06 -63.80 -46.18
N THR A 12 -19.39 -63.64 -44.91
CA THR A 12 -19.58 -62.29 -44.36
C THR A 12 -18.20 -61.71 -44.09
N GLU A 13 -17.93 -60.57 -44.74
CA GLU A 13 -16.75 -59.70 -44.67
C GLU A 13 -15.64 -59.92 -45.73
N ALA A 14 -15.23 -58.76 -46.29
CA ALA A 14 -14.11 -58.50 -47.19
C ALA A 14 -14.29 -58.75 -48.71
N CYS A 15 -15.10 -57.88 -49.35
CA CYS A 15 -14.80 -57.36 -50.69
C CYS A 15 -14.79 -55.83 -50.64
N GLY A 16 -13.58 -55.24 -50.66
CA GLY A 16 -13.33 -53.80 -50.67
C GLY A 16 -13.61 -53.13 -52.02
N CYS A 17 -14.82 -53.30 -52.53
CA CYS A 17 -15.31 -52.64 -53.74
C CYS A 17 -16.54 -51.81 -53.40
N GLY A 18 -16.33 -50.60 -52.86
CA GLY A 18 -17.42 -49.65 -52.61
C GLY A 18 -17.30 -48.84 -51.32
N ALA A 19 -16.21 -48.09 -51.13
CA ALA A 19 -16.30 -46.90 -50.29
C ALA A 19 -17.05 -45.83 -51.09
N GLY A 20 -18.38 -45.90 -51.09
CA GLY A 20 -19.22 -44.87 -51.70
C GLY A 20 -18.88 -43.51 -51.10
N ALA A 21 -18.85 -42.47 -51.93
CA ALA A 21 -18.71 -41.09 -51.43
C ALA A 21 -19.71 -40.86 -50.27
N PRO A 22 -19.30 -40.15 -49.21
CA PRO A 22 -20.10 -40.01 -47.99
C PRO A 22 -21.53 -39.59 -48.33
N ALA A 23 -22.49 -40.09 -47.55
CA ALA A 23 -23.88 -39.70 -47.69
C ALA A 23 -23.95 -38.17 -47.54
N THR A 24 -24.49 -37.48 -48.54
CA THR A 24 -24.66 -36.02 -48.54
C THR A 24 -26.16 -35.74 -48.66
N PRO A 25 -26.78 -35.02 -47.72
CA PRO A 25 -26.15 -34.35 -46.57
C PRO A 25 -25.57 -35.31 -45.52
N GLU A 26 -24.41 -34.93 -44.98
CA GLU A 26 -23.76 -35.60 -43.86
C GLU A 26 -24.60 -35.43 -42.59
N ARG A 27 -24.65 -36.48 -41.76
CA ARG A 27 -25.40 -36.45 -40.50
C ARG A 27 -24.61 -35.65 -39.46
N VAL A 28 -25.18 -34.54 -39.00
CA VAL A 28 -24.61 -33.74 -37.92
C VAL A 28 -24.70 -34.49 -36.59
N LEU A 29 -23.55 -34.75 -35.96
CA LEU A 29 -23.44 -35.37 -34.63
C LEU A 29 -22.38 -34.62 -33.81
N ASN A 30 -22.81 -33.93 -32.76
CA ASN A 30 -21.92 -33.21 -31.85
C ASN A 30 -22.06 -33.78 -30.43
N ALA A 31 -20.94 -34.17 -29.82
CA ALA A 31 -20.92 -34.58 -28.44
C ALA A 31 -21.14 -33.37 -27.50
N PRO A 32 -21.74 -33.55 -26.31
CA PRO A 32 -21.84 -32.48 -25.32
C PRO A 32 -20.47 -31.99 -24.86
N GLY A 33 -20.33 -30.68 -24.60
CA GLY A 33 -19.13 -30.11 -23.97
C GLY A 33 -17.96 -29.84 -24.92
N LEU A 34 -18.15 -29.87 -26.25
CA LEU A 34 -17.11 -29.47 -27.20
C LEU A 34 -16.86 -27.95 -27.16
N THR A 35 -15.66 -27.51 -27.55
CA THR A 35 -15.28 -26.09 -27.70
C THR A 35 -15.61 -25.54 -29.09
N ALA A 36 -15.96 -26.42 -30.03
CA ALA A 36 -16.49 -26.09 -31.34
C ALA A 36 -17.42 -27.23 -31.80
N VAL A 37 -18.46 -26.90 -32.55
CA VAL A 37 -19.33 -27.86 -33.23
C VAL A 37 -18.92 -28.02 -34.69
N ASP A 38 -19.04 -29.24 -35.19
CA ASP A 38 -19.02 -29.55 -36.61
C ASP A 38 -20.48 -29.59 -37.10
N TYR A 39 -20.86 -28.62 -37.95
CA TYR A 39 -22.24 -28.48 -38.42
C TYR A 39 -22.33 -28.45 -39.96
N ARG A 40 -21.23 -28.73 -40.67
CA ARG A 40 -21.26 -28.77 -42.13
C ARG A 40 -21.88 -30.06 -42.62
N VAL A 41 -23.08 -29.96 -43.17
CA VAL A 41 -23.77 -31.08 -43.83
C VAL A 41 -23.19 -31.43 -45.21
N ALA A 42 -22.37 -30.56 -45.79
CA ALA A 42 -21.68 -30.82 -47.06
C ALA A 42 -20.52 -29.84 -47.21
N ARG A 43 -19.49 -30.27 -47.96
CA ARG A 43 -18.40 -29.45 -48.48
C ARG A 43 -18.48 -29.47 -50.00
N HIS A 44 -17.77 -28.56 -50.67
CA HIS A 44 -17.76 -28.47 -52.13
C HIS A 44 -17.61 -29.84 -52.82
N GLY A 45 -16.58 -30.60 -52.44
CA GLY A 45 -16.30 -31.91 -53.05
C GLY A 45 -17.40 -32.95 -52.82
N SER A 46 -17.96 -33.06 -51.60
CA SER A 46 -19.03 -34.01 -51.29
C SER A 46 -20.36 -33.61 -51.94
N ALA A 47 -20.67 -32.31 -52.00
CA ALA A 47 -21.83 -31.77 -52.70
C ALA A 47 -21.76 -32.02 -54.21
N LYS A 48 -20.64 -31.69 -54.87
CA LYS A 48 -20.46 -31.93 -56.32
C LYS A 48 -20.60 -33.41 -56.65
N ALA A 49 -19.96 -34.28 -55.87
CA ALA A 49 -20.06 -35.73 -56.04
C ALA A 49 -21.50 -36.26 -55.83
N ALA A 50 -22.25 -35.72 -54.86
CA ALA A 50 -23.64 -36.10 -54.64
C ALA A 50 -24.57 -35.68 -55.78
N ILE A 51 -24.40 -34.47 -56.32
CA ILE A 51 -25.17 -33.96 -57.46
C ILE A 51 -24.91 -34.82 -58.71
N LEU A 52 -23.65 -35.12 -59.02
CA LEU A 52 -23.28 -35.95 -60.17
C LEU A 52 -23.79 -37.40 -60.02
N ARG A 53 -23.81 -37.95 -58.80
CA ARG A 53 -24.46 -39.24 -58.51
C ARG A 53 -25.97 -39.17 -58.77
N GLY A 54 -26.65 -38.14 -58.25
CA GLY A 54 -28.09 -37.95 -58.44
C GLY A 54 -28.51 -37.74 -59.90
N MET A 55 -27.66 -37.11 -60.72
CA MET A 55 -27.89 -37.03 -62.18
C MET A 55 -27.89 -38.40 -62.87
N SER A 56 -27.27 -39.41 -62.25
CA SER A 56 -27.24 -40.80 -62.73
C SER A 56 -28.33 -41.67 -62.10
N ASP A 57 -29.22 -41.08 -61.30
CA ASP A 57 -30.27 -41.81 -60.58
C ASP A 57 -31.40 -42.22 -61.52
N HIS A 58 -31.74 -43.51 -61.51
CA HIS A 58 -32.78 -44.09 -62.34
C HIS A 58 -34.18 -43.62 -61.92
N GLU A 59 -34.35 -43.08 -60.70
CA GLU A 59 -35.59 -42.46 -60.24
C GLU A 59 -35.82 -41.06 -60.85
N LEU A 60 -34.79 -40.46 -61.47
CA LEU A 60 -34.85 -39.15 -62.14
C LEU A 60 -34.65 -39.28 -63.66
N PRO A 61 -35.53 -39.97 -64.40
CA PRO A 61 -35.32 -40.30 -65.82
C PRO A 61 -35.21 -39.07 -66.73
N ALA A 62 -35.75 -37.92 -66.32
CA ALA A 62 -35.61 -36.66 -67.03
C ALA A 62 -34.15 -36.18 -67.12
N LEU A 63 -33.27 -36.63 -66.21
CA LEU A 63 -31.86 -36.27 -66.15
C LEU A 63 -30.94 -37.31 -66.83
N ALA A 64 -31.48 -38.45 -67.27
CA ALA A 64 -30.69 -39.56 -67.83
C ALA A 64 -29.85 -39.18 -69.07
N GLY A 65 -30.23 -38.11 -69.79
CA GLY A 65 -29.47 -37.57 -70.92
C GLY A 65 -28.20 -36.78 -70.53
N LEU A 66 -28.02 -36.45 -69.25
CA LEU A 66 -26.91 -35.62 -68.74
C LEU A 66 -25.73 -36.50 -68.27
N GLY A 67 -25.12 -37.23 -69.21
CA GLY A 67 -24.05 -38.20 -68.95
C GLY A 67 -22.62 -37.63 -68.93
N ALA A 68 -22.43 -36.35 -69.22
CA ALA A 68 -21.10 -35.74 -69.29
C ALA A 68 -20.40 -35.74 -67.92
N ARG A 69 -19.09 -35.99 -67.89
CA ARG A 69 -18.25 -36.04 -66.68
C ARG A 69 -16.97 -35.20 -66.79
N ASP A 70 -16.86 -34.44 -67.87
CA ASP A 70 -15.78 -33.47 -68.08
C ASP A 70 -16.12 -32.18 -67.33
N ASP A 71 -15.16 -31.63 -66.58
CA ASP A 71 -15.35 -30.36 -65.87
C ASP A 71 -15.57 -29.17 -66.82
N ALA A 72 -15.24 -29.29 -68.11
CA ALA A 72 -15.53 -28.30 -69.14
C ALA A 72 -16.98 -28.35 -69.65
N ASP A 73 -17.77 -29.37 -69.31
CA ASP A 73 -19.18 -29.44 -69.69
C ASP A 73 -20.03 -28.42 -68.90
N LEU A 74 -20.96 -27.75 -69.59
CA LEU A 74 -21.81 -26.72 -68.96
C LEU A 74 -22.63 -27.27 -67.78
N THR A 75 -23.09 -28.52 -67.86
CA THR A 75 -23.88 -29.16 -66.80
C THR A 75 -23.02 -29.43 -65.58
N VAL A 76 -21.79 -29.90 -65.79
CA VAL A 76 -20.82 -30.16 -64.71
C VAL A 76 -20.36 -28.83 -64.08
N ALA A 77 -20.13 -27.79 -64.89
CA ALA A 77 -19.79 -26.45 -64.41
C ALA A 77 -20.93 -25.82 -63.58
N LEU A 78 -22.20 -26.02 -63.96
CA LEU A 78 -23.35 -25.59 -63.16
C LEU A 78 -23.46 -26.37 -61.83
N ALA A 79 -23.22 -27.69 -61.87
CA ALA A 79 -23.18 -28.52 -60.66
C ALA A 79 -22.03 -28.10 -59.72
N ASP A 80 -20.88 -27.74 -60.28
CA ASP A 80 -19.73 -27.19 -59.55
C ASP A 80 -20.07 -25.84 -58.89
N GLY A 81 -20.65 -24.91 -59.66
CA GLY A 81 -21.10 -23.62 -59.12
C GLY A 81 -22.14 -23.75 -58.02
N PHE A 82 -23.10 -24.69 -58.15
CA PHE A 82 -24.06 -24.98 -57.09
C PHE A 82 -23.39 -25.63 -55.87
N ALA A 83 -22.43 -26.55 -56.07
CA ALA A 83 -21.66 -27.15 -54.98
C ALA A 83 -20.83 -26.11 -54.20
N ALA A 84 -20.28 -25.10 -54.88
CA ALA A 84 -19.62 -23.97 -54.24
C ALA A 84 -20.61 -23.13 -53.42
N MET A 85 -21.79 -22.84 -53.95
CA MET A 85 -22.86 -22.17 -53.20
C MET A 85 -23.25 -22.96 -51.94
N VAL A 86 -23.40 -24.29 -52.06
CA VAL A 86 -23.69 -25.17 -50.91
C VAL A 86 -22.60 -25.07 -49.85
N ASP A 87 -21.32 -25.15 -50.22
CA ASP A 87 -20.19 -25.04 -49.26
C ASP A 87 -20.18 -23.69 -48.53
N VAL A 88 -20.49 -22.60 -49.23
CA VAL A 88 -20.59 -21.27 -48.61
C VAL A 88 -21.76 -21.21 -47.62
N ILE A 89 -22.92 -21.75 -47.99
CA ILE A 89 -24.10 -21.75 -47.11
C ILE A 89 -23.86 -22.62 -45.88
N THR A 90 -23.31 -23.82 -46.03
CA THR A 90 -23.02 -24.72 -44.90
C THR A 90 -21.93 -24.14 -44.00
N PHE A 91 -20.93 -23.45 -44.56
CA PHE A 91 -19.94 -22.70 -43.79
C PHE A 91 -20.57 -21.62 -42.91
N TYR A 92 -21.39 -20.73 -43.47
CA TYR A 92 -22.04 -19.67 -42.69
C TYR A 92 -23.03 -20.23 -41.67
N THR A 93 -23.74 -21.31 -42.02
CA THR A 93 -24.66 -21.98 -41.08
C THR A 93 -23.90 -22.53 -39.87
N GLU A 94 -22.75 -23.16 -40.08
CA GLU A 94 -21.88 -23.60 -38.99
C GLU A 94 -21.40 -22.41 -38.14
N ARG A 95 -20.97 -21.30 -38.76
CA ARG A 95 -20.60 -20.09 -38.01
C ARG A 95 -21.77 -19.56 -37.17
N TYR A 96 -22.99 -19.53 -37.71
CA TYR A 96 -24.16 -19.13 -36.92
C TYR A 96 -24.40 -20.08 -35.76
N VAL A 97 -24.37 -21.40 -35.97
CA VAL A 97 -24.59 -22.38 -34.89
C VAL A 97 -23.54 -22.25 -33.79
N GLN A 98 -22.28 -21.96 -34.14
CA GLN A 98 -21.22 -21.69 -33.15
C GLN A 98 -21.61 -20.54 -32.21
N GLU A 99 -22.27 -19.49 -32.71
CA GLU A 99 -22.72 -18.34 -31.92
C GLU A 99 -23.97 -18.61 -31.04
N HIS A 100 -24.64 -19.75 -31.18
CA HIS A 100 -25.85 -20.07 -30.40
C HIS A 100 -25.57 -20.70 -29.03
N TYR A 101 -24.33 -21.15 -28.77
CA TYR A 101 -23.96 -21.74 -27.50
C TYR A 101 -22.84 -20.95 -26.84
N LEU A 102 -23.00 -20.67 -25.55
CA LEU A 102 -22.07 -19.84 -24.78
C LEU A 102 -20.62 -20.35 -24.89
N ARG A 103 -20.42 -21.68 -24.85
CA ARG A 103 -19.10 -22.31 -24.93
C ARG A 103 -18.41 -22.18 -26.29
N THR A 104 -19.18 -22.11 -27.38
CA THR A 104 -18.66 -22.10 -28.76
C THR A 104 -18.69 -20.73 -29.41
N ALA A 105 -19.43 -19.78 -28.84
CA ALA A 105 -19.54 -18.42 -29.35
C ALA A 105 -18.18 -17.73 -29.39
N THR A 106 -17.91 -17.08 -30.51
CA THR A 106 -16.67 -16.34 -30.77
C THR A 106 -16.91 -14.84 -30.80
N GLU A 107 -18.12 -14.37 -31.07
CA GLU A 107 -18.43 -12.95 -31.00
C GLU A 107 -18.80 -12.54 -29.57
N ARG A 108 -18.32 -11.37 -29.13
CA ARG A 108 -18.61 -10.86 -27.78
C ARG A 108 -20.09 -10.54 -27.62
N LEU A 109 -20.71 -9.91 -28.61
CA LEU A 109 -22.15 -9.67 -28.65
C LEU A 109 -22.96 -10.95 -28.39
N SER A 110 -22.62 -12.07 -29.02
CA SER A 110 -23.31 -13.35 -28.81
C SER A 110 -23.18 -13.82 -27.36
N VAL A 111 -21.98 -13.75 -26.78
CA VAL A 111 -21.75 -14.11 -25.37
C VAL A 111 -22.56 -13.21 -24.44
N VAL A 112 -22.60 -11.90 -24.69
CA VAL A 112 -23.35 -10.93 -23.88
C VAL A 112 -24.86 -11.23 -23.94
N GLU A 113 -25.42 -11.40 -25.13
CA GLU A 113 -26.85 -11.64 -25.32
C GLU A 113 -27.28 -13.01 -24.77
N LEU A 114 -26.49 -14.06 -24.99
CA LEU A 114 -26.74 -15.38 -24.39
C LEU A 114 -26.67 -15.33 -22.86
N SER A 115 -25.70 -14.61 -22.29
CA SER A 115 -25.57 -14.45 -20.85
C SER A 115 -26.73 -13.63 -20.26
N ARG A 116 -27.26 -12.67 -21.02
CA ARG A 116 -28.40 -11.85 -20.60
C ARG A 116 -29.68 -12.66 -20.42
N LEU A 117 -29.86 -13.75 -21.18
CA LEU A 117 -31.00 -14.67 -21.03
C LEU A 117 -31.08 -15.29 -19.63
N ILE A 118 -29.93 -15.44 -18.96
CA ILE A 118 -29.83 -15.96 -17.60
C ILE A 118 -29.62 -14.86 -16.55
N GLY A 119 -29.84 -13.60 -16.92
CA GLY A 119 -29.70 -12.44 -16.03
C GLY A 119 -28.26 -12.00 -15.77
N TYR A 120 -27.26 -12.64 -16.41
CA TYR A 120 -25.86 -12.24 -16.28
C TYR A 120 -25.54 -11.08 -17.23
N ARG A 121 -24.83 -10.08 -16.73
CA ARG A 121 -24.23 -9.02 -17.55
C ARG A 121 -22.74 -9.02 -17.30
N PRO A 122 -21.90 -9.04 -18.35
CA PRO A 122 -20.47 -8.92 -18.17
C PRO A 122 -20.11 -7.70 -17.35
N GLY A 123 -19.15 -7.85 -16.45
CA GLY A 123 -18.69 -6.77 -15.59
C GLY A 123 -18.26 -5.56 -16.43
N PRO A 124 -18.78 -4.35 -16.16
CA PRO A 124 -18.20 -3.16 -16.76
C PRO A 124 -16.79 -2.97 -16.21
N GLY A 125 -15.97 -2.19 -16.92
CA GLY A 125 -14.71 -1.75 -16.33
C GLY A 125 -14.98 -0.85 -15.11
N VAL A 126 -14.07 -0.86 -14.15
CA VAL A 126 -14.18 -0.16 -12.87
C VAL A 126 -13.10 0.91 -12.80
N ALA A 127 -13.44 2.08 -12.28
CA ALA A 127 -12.48 3.15 -12.03
C ALA A 127 -11.62 2.87 -10.80
N ALA A 128 -10.35 3.25 -10.87
CA ALA A 128 -9.45 3.17 -9.73
C ALA A 128 -9.77 4.22 -8.64
N ASP A 129 -9.50 3.86 -7.40
CA ASP A 129 -9.48 4.75 -6.24
C ASP A 129 -8.06 5.22 -5.94
N ALA A 130 -7.92 6.47 -5.50
CA ALA A 130 -6.65 7.03 -5.06
C ALA A 130 -6.85 8.05 -3.94
N TRP A 131 -5.78 8.31 -3.17
CA TRP A 131 -5.70 9.46 -2.29
C TRP A 131 -4.85 10.55 -2.96
N LEU A 132 -5.23 11.81 -2.77
CA LEU A 132 -4.49 12.99 -3.23
C LEU A 132 -4.06 13.81 -2.03
N ALA A 133 -2.77 14.07 -1.89
CA ALA A 133 -2.20 14.97 -0.89
C ALA A 133 -1.85 16.30 -1.56
N PHE A 134 -2.50 17.38 -1.11
CA PHE A 134 -2.30 18.71 -1.65
C PHE A 134 -1.23 19.47 -0.88
N THR A 135 -0.44 20.27 -1.59
CA THR A 135 0.49 21.23 -1.00
C THR A 135 -0.05 22.63 -1.24
N VAL A 136 -0.29 23.38 -0.17
CA VAL A 136 -0.74 24.78 -0.23
C VAL A 136 0.48 25.70 -0.41
N ASP A 137 0.35 26.73 -1.25
CA ASP A 137 1.37 27.76 -1.45
C ASP A 137 1.63 28.50 -0.11
N GLU A 138 2.87 28.51 0.34
CA GLU A 138 3.31 29.41 1.41
C GLU A 138 3.70 30.76 0.77
N PRO A 139 3.02 31.87 1.08
CA PRO A 139 3.37 33.16 0.52
C PRO A 139 4.77 33.52 1.01
N VAL A 140 5.55 34.05 0.08
CA VAL A 140 6.86 34.62 0.36
C VAL A 140 6.70 35.75 1.37
N THR A 141 6.96 35.42 2.64
CA THR A 141 7.34 36.32 3.75
C THR A 141 6.85 37.77 3.62
N VAL A 142 5.54 37.97 3.78
CA VAL A 142 5.04 39.22 4.37
C VAL A 142 4.67 38.90 5.81
N PRO A 143 5.43 39.38 6.81
CA PRO A 143 5.04 39.26 8.20
C PRO A 143 3.62 39.81 8.39
N HIS A 144 2.74 39.04 9.04
CA HIS A 144 1.38 39.42 9.46
C HIS A 144 0.20 39.23 8.48
N VAL A 145 0.37 38.54 7.35
CA VAL A 145 -0.80 38.04 6.58
C VAL A 145 -1.06 36.58 6.98
N PRO A 146 -2.17 36.26 7.67
CA PRO A 146 -2.51 34.87 7.97
C PRO A 146 -2.73 34.09 6.67
N LEU A 147 -2.17 32.89 6.63
CA LEU A 147 -2.38 31.91 5.56
C LEU A 147 -3.86 31.57 5.49
N GLU A 148 -4.57 32.06 4.48
CA GLU A 148 -5.99 31.74 4.31
C GLU A 148 -6.13 30.24 3.92
N PRO A 149 -7.02 29.48 4.58
CA PRO A 149 -7.34 28.14 4.17
C PRO A 149 -7.85 28.09 2.72
N VAL A 150 -7.38 27.12 1.95
CA VAL A 150 -7.72 26.96 0.54
C VAL A 150 -8.77 25.86 0.39
N ARG A 151 -9.88 26.18 -0.27
CA ARG A 151 -10.94 25.21 -0.58
C ARG A 151 -10.56 24.40 -1.82
N VAL A 152 -10.49 23.09 -1.67
CA VAL A 152 -10.37 22.13 -2.78
C VAL A 152 -11.74 21.50 -3.00
N PRO A 153 -12.50 21.91 -4.03
CA PRO A 153 -13.86 21.41 -4.23
C PRO A 153 -13.87 19.96 -4.72
N VAL A 154 -15.02 19.29 -4.55
CA VAL A 154 -15.36 18.09 -5.34
C VAL A 154 -15.26 18.46 -6.82
N GLY A 155 -14.66 17.59 -7.63
CA GLY A 155 -14.46 17.89 -9.04
C GLY A 155 -13.08 18.42 -9.42
N THR A 156 -12.16 18.51 -8.46
CA THR A 156 -10.78 18.93 -8.73
C THR A 156 -10.05 17.81 -9.49
N GLN A 157 -9.58 18.11 -10.69
CA GLN A 157 -9.03 17.13 -11.62
C GLN A 157 -7.50 17.11 -11.57
N VAL A 158 -6.95 15.92 -11.39
CA VAL A 158 -5.52 15.63 -11.38
C VAL A 158 -5.22 14.56 -12.41
N GLN A 159 -4.14 14.73 -13.17
CA GLN A 159 -3.72 13.79 -14.20
C GLN A 159 -2.40 13.11 -13.82
N SER A 160 -2.30 11.83 -14.15
CA SER A 160 -1.06 11.07 -14.01
C SER A 160 -0.02 11.52 -15.03
N VAL A 161 1.24 11.49 -14.61
CA VAL A 161 2.38 11.58 -15.53
C VAL A 161 2.75 10.14 -15.93
N PRO A 162 2.49 9.75 -17.19
CA PRO A 162 2.68 8.38 -17.63
C PRO A 162 4.17 7.97 -17.68
N GLY A 163 4.44 6.70 -17.40
CA GLY A 163 5.70 6.03 -17.74
C GLY A 163 5.89 5.79 -19.24
N GLN A 164 6.96 5.10 -19.59
CA GLN A 164 7.21 4.68 -20.97
C GLN A 164 6.12 3.65 -21.36
N GLU A 165 5.33 3.94 -22.41
CA GLU A 165 4.17 3.15 -22.88
C GLU A 165 2.86 3.27 -22.07
N GLU A 166 2.79 4.14 -21.07
CA GLU A 166 1.54 4.44 -20.34
C GLU A 166 0.79 5.64 -20.98
N ALA A 167 -0.54 5.66 -20.88
CA ALA A 167 -1.37 6.81 -21.25
C ALA A 167 -1.69 7.67 -20.00
N PRO A 168 -1.84 9.00 -20.13
CA PRO A 168 -2.24 9.84 -19.01
C PRO A 168 -3.68 9.52 -18.59
N VAL A 169 -3.89 9.35 -17.28
CA VAL A 169 -5.18 9.02 -16.68
C VAL A 169 -5.61 10.15 -15.75
N THR A 170 -6.89 10.50 -15.78
CA THR A 170 -7.44 11.62 -15.00
C THR A 170 -8.21 11.10 -13.80
N PHE A 171 -7.96 11.70 -12.65
CA PHE A 171 -8.66 11.49 -11.38
C PHE A 171 -9.39 12.76 -10.99
N GLU A 172 -10.48 12.61 -10.24
CA GLU A 172 -11.30 13.70 -9.74
C GLU A 172 -11.55 13.52 -8.24
N THR A 173 -11.42 14.59 -7.45
CA THR A 173 -11.73 14.57 -6.01
C THR A 173 -13.20 14.26 -5.77
N VAL A 174 -13.48 13.35 -4.83
CA VAL A 174 -14.86 12.92 -4.51
C VAL A 174 -15.43 13.64 -3.29
N THR A 175 -14.58 14.18 -2.43
CA THR A 175 -14.98 15.05 -1.32
C THR A 175 -14.30 16.41 -1.42
N GLU A 176 -14.95 17.40 -0.81
CA GLU A 176 -14.35 18.72 -0.62
C GLU A 176 -13.49 18.71 0.63
N ILE A 177 -12.34 19.38 0.57
CA ILE A 177 -11.47 19.60 1.72
C ILE A 177 -11.08 21.07 1.85
N ILE A 178 -10.75 21.45 3.09
CA ILE A 178 -10.14 22.74 3.40
C ILE A 178 -8.66 22.49 3.70
N ALA A 179 -7.80 22.82 2.74
CA ALA A 179 -6.36 22.64 2.83
C ALA A 179 -5.70 23.86 3.49
N THR A 180 -4.68 23.62 4.32
CA THR A 180 -3.92 24.69 5.00
C THR A 180 -2.43 24.50 4.82
N ALA A 181 -1.67 25.60 4.79
CA ALA A 181 -0.21 25.54 4.71
C ALA A 181 0.41 24.81 5.92
N GLY A 182 -0.13 25.01 7.12
CA GLY A 182 0.30 24.29 8.32
C GLY A 182 0.10 22.77 8.22
N GLY A 183 -0.86 22.32 7.41
CA GLY A 183 -1.13 20.89 7.17
C GLY A 183 -0.22 20.23 6.13
N ASN A 184 0.67 20.97 5.45
CA ASN A 184 1.52 20.42 4.38
C ASN A 184 2.50 19.34 4.89
N ALA A 185 3.12 19.59 6.04
CA ALA A 185 4.21 18.76 6.57
C ALA A 185 4.31 18.85 8.10
N LEU A 186 3.34 18.25 8.78
CA LEU A 186 3.31 18.14 10.24
C LEU A 186 4.42 17.18 10.72
N ALA A 187 5.15 17.59 11.76
CA ALA A 187 6.24 16.80 12.31
C ALA A 187 5.75 15.95 13.49
N PRO A 188 5.97 14.63 13.49
CA PRO A 188 5.78 13.82 14.69
C PRO A 188 6.72 14.28 15.80
N VAL A 189 6.27 14.12 17.05
CA VAL A 189 7.11 14.35 18.22
C VAL A 189 8.26 13.34 18.21
N SER A 190 9.48 13.86 18.06
CA SER A 190 10.74 13.10 18.01
C SER A 190 11.56 13.19 19.29
N THR A 191 11.04 13.88 20.31
CA THR A 191 11.70 14.06 21.60
C THR A 191 10.72 13.89 22.74
N SER A 192 11.18 13.33 23.85
CA SER A 192 10.34 13.11 25.03
C SER A 192 11.01 13.70 26.26
N TRP A 193 10.24 14.46 27.04
CA TRP A 193 10.69 14.91 28.35
C TRP A 193 10.65 13.76 29.36
N PRO A 194 11.72 13.55 30.16
CA PRO A 194 11.65 12.60 31.25
C PRO A 194 10.63 13.05 32.31
N THR A 195 9.99 12.10 32.98
CA THR A 195 9.08 12.38 34.11
C THR A 195 9.85 12.66 35.41
N SER A 196 11.06 12.11 35.56
CA SER A 196 11.97 12.33 36.69
C SER A 196 13.43 12.23 36.26
N LEU A 197 14.33 12.90 36.99
CA LEU A 197 15.78 12.73 36.85
C LEU A 197 16.34 11.51 37.60
N SER A 198 15.52 10.82 38.40
CA SER A 198 15.95 9.69 39.22
C SER A 198 16.69 8.62 38.44
N GLY A 199 17.89 8.24 38.91
CA GLY A 199 18.67 7.14 38.34
C GLY A 199 19.40 7.47 37.03
N ARG A 200 19.19 8.68 36.47
CA ARG A 200 19.79 9.06 35.19
C ARG A 200 21.29 9.29 35.33
N THR A 201 22.06 8.72 34.41
CA THR A 201 23.52 8.95 34.27
C THR A 201 23.85 9.87 33.09
N SER A 202 22.85 10.43 32.41
CA SER A 202 23.05 11.40 31.34
C SER A 202 21.88 12.38 31.22
N VAL A 203 22.19 13.58 30.75
CA VAL A 203 21.23 14.66 30.50
C VAL A 203 21.55 15.35 29.18
N HIS A 204 20.52 15.91 28.52
CA HIS A 204 20.68 16.74 27.35
C HIS A 204 20.49 18.21 27.72
N LEU A 205 21.44 19.06 27.31
CA LEU A 205 21.39 20.50 27.48
C LEU A 205 20.92 21.17 26.19
N ALA A 206 20.13 22.23 26.31
CA ALA A 206 19.66 23.05 25.20
C ALA A 206 20.77 23.97 24.70
N GLY A 207 21.17 23.81 23.44
CA GLY A 207 22.26 24.55 22.80
C GLY A 207 23.55 23.72 22.64
N VAL A 208 24.54 24.33 22.01
CA VAL A 208 25.92 23.82 21.88
C VAL A 208 26.91 24.90 22.31
N GLY A 209 28.18 24.55 22.51
CA GLY A 209 29.20 25.53 22.87
C GLY A 209 29.12 26.00 24.32
N HIS A 210 28.50 25.18 25.19
CA HIS A 210 28.45 25.44 26.63
C HIS A 210 29.83 25.34 27.30
N ARG A 211 30.91 24.99 26.57
CA ARG A 211 32.28 24.83 27.10
C ARG A 211 32.35 23.87 28.30
N VAL A 212 31.46 22.88 28.38
CA VAL A 212 31.50 21.85 29.43
C VAL A 212 32.59 20.86 29.09
N GLN A 213 33.44 20.52 30.06
CA GLN A 213 34.54 19.59 29.88
C GLN A 213 34.44 18.41 30.84
N ARG A 214 35.08 17.30 30.48
CA ARG A 214 35.26 16.15 31.39
C ARG A 214 35.97 16.63 32.67
N GLY A 215 35.38 16.31 33.82
CA GLY A 215 35.88 16.76 35.13
C GLY A 215 35.16 17.99 35.70
N ASP A 216 34.37 18.71 34.89
CA ASP A 216 33.52 19.79 35.41
C ASP A 216 32.46 19.24 36.37
N VAL A 217 32.00 20.07 37.30
CA VAL A 217 30.91 19.71 38.21
C VAL A 217 29.61 20.33 37.71
N LEU A 218 28.63 19.48 37.41
CA LEU A 218 27.29 19.89 37.03
C LEU A 218 26.41 19.89 38.27
N LEU A 219 26.15 21.08 38.82
CA LEU A 219 25.24 21.27 39.92
C LEU A 219 23.79 21.22 39.42
N VAL A 220 23.01 20.29 39.95
CA VAL A 220 21.58 20.13 39.69
C VAL A 220 20.84 20.53 40.95
N VAL A 221 19.94 21.51 40.86
CA VAL A 221 19.21 22.07 42.01
C VAL A 221 17.71 21.99 41.75
N GLY A 222 17.00 21.27 42.60
CA GLY A 222 15.54 21.14 42.54
C GLY A 222 14.81 22.37 43.09
N PRO A 223 13.52 22.51 42.78
CA PRO A 223 12.72 23.68 43.13
C PRO A 223 12.62 23.91 44.63
N GLN A 224 12.62 22.87 45.48
CA GLN A 224 12.59 23.06 46.93
C GLN A 224 13.91 23.60 47.48
N ARG A 225 15.06 23.24 46.89
CA ARG A 225 16.37 23.81 47.29
C ARG A 225 16.54 25.25 46.83
N ILE A 226 15.89 25.63 45.73
CA ILE A 226 15.83 27.03 45.29
C ILE A 226 14.98 27.86 46.27
N ALA A 227 13.88 27.30 46.76
CA ALA A 227 12.95 27.99 47.67
C ALA A 227 13.40 28.00 49.15
N SER A 228 14.12 26.96 49.59
CA SER A 228 14.55 26.78 50.98
C SER A 228 16.00 26.32 51.07
N SER A 229 16.79 26.99 51.90
CA SER A 229 18.23 26.73 51.97
C SER A 229 18.59 25.36 52.56
N THR A 230 17.71 24.76 53.34
CA THR A 230 17.93 23.49 54.05
C THR A 230 17.51 22.25 53.28
N SER A 231 16.91 22.39 52.09
CA SER A 231 16.43 21.22 51.32
C SER A 231 17.60 20.38 50.79
N SER A 232 17.41 19.07 50.73
CA SER A 232 18.36 18.14 50.13
C SER A 232 18.09 17.89 48.64
N GLU A 233 17.21 18.65 47.99
CA GLU A 233 16.92 18.54 46.55
C GLU A 233 18.06 19.12 45.69
N TRP A 234 19.23 18.49 45.73
CA TRP A 234 20.34 18.85 44.84
C TRP A 234 21.31 17.68 44.65
N ALA A 235 22.11 17.76 43.59
CA ALA A 235 23.22 16.86 43.33
C ALA A 235 24.34 17.60 42.60
N ALA A 236 25.58 17.15 42.76
CA ALA A 236 26.74 17.71 42.09
C ALA A 236 27.61 16.62 41.44
N PRO A 237 27.08 15.83 40.48
CA PRO A 237 27.88 14.86 39.74
C PRO A 237 29.00 15.54 38.94
N THR A 238 30.08 14.80 38.72
CA THR A 238 31.15 15.22 37.82
C THR A 238 30.83 14.77 36.40
N VAL A 239 31.20 15.58 35.41
CA VAL A 239 31.03 15.27 33.99
C VAL A 239 32.04 14.20 33.59
N ALA A 240 31.53 13.06 33.11
CA ALA A 240 32.33 11.95 32.62
C ALA A 240 32.68 12.10 31.14
N GLU A 241 31.71 12.49 30.32
CA GLU A 241 31.86 12.69 28.87
C GLU A 241 30.88 13.75 28.36
N VAL A 242 31.23 14.40 27.26
CA VAL A 242 30.41 15.43 26.60
C VAL A 242 30.40 15.16 25.11
N SER A 243 29.21 15.18 24.51
CA SER A 243 29.01 15.06 23.07
C SER A 243 28.07 16.15 22.59
N GLU A 244 28.48 16.91 21.58
CA GLU A 244 27.67 17.98 20.99
C GLU A 244 27.03 17.50 19.69
N ASP A 245 25.75 17.83 19.51
CA ASP A 245 24.96 17.59 18.30
C ASP A 245 24.56 18.96 17.72
N PRO A 246 25.38 19.55 16.82
CA PRO A 246 25.13 20.87 16.27
C PRO A 246 23.88 20.93 15.40
N VAL A 247 23.46 19.80 14.81
CA VAL A 247 22.29 19.73 13.92
C VAL A 247 21.00 19.83 14.73
N ALA A 248 20.92 19.12 15.86
CA ALA A 248 19.79 19.20 16.77
C ALA A 248 19.91 20.35 17.79
N GLY A 249 21.03 21.08 17.79
CA GLY A 249 21.27 22.20 18.70
C GLY A 249 21.28 21.80 20.17
N ARG A 250 21.92 20.67 20.52
CA ARG A 250 21.93 20.12 21.89
C ARG A 250 23.29 19.55 22.28
N THR A 251 23.55 19.47 23.58
CA THR A 251 24.74 18.82 24.14
C THR A 251 24.34 17.70 25.08
N ARG A 252 24.80 16.47 24.82
CA ARG A 252 24.68 15.35 25.75
C ARG A 252 25.83 15.40 26.76
N VAL A 253 25.49 15.31 28.03
CA VAL A 253 26.45 15.24 29.15
C VAL A 253 26.23 13.93 29.90
N ASP A 254 27.23 13.05 29.87
CA ASP A 254 27.25 11.83 30.67
C ASP A 254 27.92 12.11 32.03
N LEU A 255 27.34 11.56 33.10
CA LEU A 255 27.63 11.90 34.49
C LEU A 255 28.35 10.76 35.19
N SER A 256 29.22 11.09 36.16
CA SER A 256 29.99 10.13 36.95
C SER A 256 29.14 9.27 37.90
N SER A 257 27.94 9.73 38.23
CA SER A 257 27.01 9.07 39.14
C SER A 257 25.57 9.36 38.73
N ALA A 258 24.66 8.45 39.09
CA ALA A 258 23.24 8.63 38.85
C ALA A 258 22.67 9.83 39.64
N LEU A 259 21.76 10.56 39.02
CA LEU A 259 21.04 11.67 39.65
C LEU A 259 20.00 11.15 40.66
N PRO A 260 19.77 11.87 41.77
CA PRO A 260 18.69 11.55 42.71
C PRO A 260 17.32 11.87 42.11
N ALA A 261 16.26 11.47 42.82
CA ALA A 261 14.88 11.70 42.40
C ALA A 261 14.49 13.19 42.50
N LEU A 262 14.89 13.97 41.48
CA LEU A 262 14.52 15.37 41.30
C LEU A 262 13.44 15.50 40.22
N PRO A 263 12.48 16.43 40.38
CA PRO A 263 11.52 16.74 39.32
C PRO A 263 12.23 17.39 38.13
N VAL A 264 11.70 17.21 36.92
CA VAL A 264 12.24 17.88 35.74
C VAL A 264 11.80 19.35 35.70
N ALA A 265 10.52 19.59 35.97
CA ALA A 265 9.96 20.93 36.06
C ALA A 265 10.55 21.71 37.24
N GLY A 266 11.04 22.93 36.98
CA GLY A 266 11.59 23.83 38.00
C GLY A 266 13.02 23.51 38.46
N THR A 267 13.63 22.43 37.97
CA THR A 267 15.04 22.12 38.26
C THR A 267 15.98 23.00 37.45
N GLU A 268 16.99 23.55 38.11
CA GLU A 268 18.05 24.32 37.49
C GLU A 268 19.34 23.51 37.40
N LEU A 269 20.03 23.63 36.25
CA LEU A 269 21.37 23.08 36.07
C LEU A 269 22.38 24.22 35.99
N HIS A 270 23.50 24.06 36.66
CA HIS A 270 24.58 25.02 36.74
C HIS A 270 25.93 24.31 36.56
N VAL A 271 26.81 24.86 35.75
CA VAL A 271 28.19 24.38 35.64
C VAL A 271 29.07 25.22 36.55
N LEU A 272 29.74 24.61 37.52
CA LEU A 272 30.62 25.31 38.46
C LEU A 272 32.00 25.47 37.83
N ARG A 273 32.29 26.67 37.31
CA ARG A 273 33.49 26.95 36.51
C ARG A 273 34.76 27.18 37.31
N LEU A 274 34.61 27.65 38.53
CA LEU A 274 35.74 28.09 39.35
C LEU A 274 35.98 27.11 40.49
N ARG A 275 37.23 26.65 40.61
CA ARG A 275 37.71 25.86 41.74
C ARG A 275 38.67 26.71 42.56
N ALA A 276 38.19 27.25 43.68
CA ALA A 276 38.91 28.20 44.52
C ALA A 276 39.31 27.57 45.87
N PRO A 277 40.61 27.54 46.22
CA PRO A 277 41.06 27.19 47.55
C PRO A 277 40.58 28.19 48.62
N LEU A 278 40.54 27.75 49.86
CA LEU A 278 40.22 28.60 51.01
C LEU A 278 41.44 29.44 51.42
N PHE A 279 41.21 30.66 51.90
CA PHE A 279 42.27 31.51 52.44
C PHE A 279 42.95 30.82 53.62
N GLY A 280 44.28 30.73 53.57
CA GLY A 280 45.09 30.00 54.54
C GLY A 280 45.34 28.53 54.19
N HIS A 281 44.86 28.00 53.06
CA HIS A 281 45.14 26.61 52.66
C HIS A 281 46.65 26.31 52.54
N ASN A 282 47.42 27.31 52.09
CA ASN A 282 48.87 27.28 51.93
C ASN A 282 49.61 27.91 53.12
N ALA A 283 48.94 28.14 54.25
CA ALA A 283 49.57 28.73 55.43
C ALA A 283 50.77 27.87 55.87
N PRO A 284 51.94 28.48 56.13
CA PRO A 284 53.13 27.76 56.56
C PRO A 284 52.88 27.02 57.87
N ASP A 285 53.57 25.89 58.07
CA ASP A 285 53.50 25.18 59.35
C ASP A 285 54.08 26.09 60.46
N PRO A 286 53.28 26.48 61.47
CA PRO A 286 53.71 27.42 62.49
C PRO A 286 54.88 26.89 63.32
N ARG A 287 55.10 25.56 63.36
CA ARG A 287 56.20 24.93 64.09
C ARG A 287 57.56 25.13 63.41
N LEU A 288 57.54 25.37 62.10
CA LEU A 288 58.73 25.63 61.28
C LEU A 288 59.15 27.11 61.30
N LEU A 289 58.37 27.99 61.92
CA LEU A 289 58.73 29.40 62.07
C LEU A 289 59.90 29.54 63.06
N ALA A 290 60.97 30.20 62.60
CA ALA A 290 62.17 30.48 63.40
C ALA A 290 61.95 31.63 64.39
N ILE A 291 61.06 31.42 65.37
CA ILE A 291 60.67 32.38 66.42
C ILE A 291 60.86 31.77 67.82
N PRO A 292 61.00 32.60 68.88
CA PRO A 292 61.09 32.12 70.27
C PRO A 292 59.96 31.15 70.62
N SER A 293 60.27 30.09 71.39
CA SER A 293 59.34 28.99 71.67
C SER A 293 58.09 29.44 72.42
N ASP A 294 58.23 30.41 73.33
CA ASP A 294 57.12 31.04 74.06
C ASP A 294 56.13 31.77 73.13
N VAL A 295 56.64 32.42 72.07
CA VAL A 295 55.80 33.06 71.04
C VAL A 295 55.23 32.01 70.09
N ARG A 296 55.99 30.96 69.77
CA ARG A 296 55.54 29.88 68.88
C ARG A 296 54.37 29.11 69.49
N ASP A 297 54.47 28.69 70.75
CA ASP A 297 53.43 27.96 71.48
C ASP A 297 52.14 28.79 71.64
N ALA A 298 52.24 30.12 71.51
CA ALA A 298 51.09 31.01 71.49
C ALA A 298 50.33 31.01 70.15
N LEU A 299 50.95 30.63 69.03
CA LEU A 299 50.39 30.77 67.67
C LEU A 299 49.66 29.53 67.13
N TYR A 300 49.95 28.34 67.66
CA TYR A 300 49.37 27.08 67.18
C TYR A 300 48.68 26.29 68.30
N ASP A 301 47.75 25.42 67.94
CA ASP A 301 47.10 24.48 68.85
C ASP A 301 47.94 23.20 68.92
N SER A 302 48.43 22.86 70.12
CA SER A 302 49.30 21.72 70.34
C SER A 302 48.63 20.36 70.10
N THR A 303 47.30 20.32 70.07
CA THR A 303 46.49 19.11 69.84
C THR A 303 46.36 18.81 68.35
N THR A 304 46.16 19.85 67.53
CA THR A 304 45.93 19.70 66.07
C THR A 304 47.20 19.95 65.26
N GLY A 305 48.18 20.66 65.83
CA GLY A 305 49.38 21.11 65.12
C GLY A 305 49.12 22.27 64.14
N GLU A 306 47.90 22.79 64.10
CA GLU A 306 47.49 23.89 63.21
C GLU A 306 47.52 25.24 63.92
N TRP A 307 47.41 26.33 63.15
CA TRP A 307 47.27 27.68 63.72
C TRP A 307 46.09 27.77 64.69
N LYS A 308 46.16 28.63 65.71
CA LYS A 308 44.98 28.92 66.55
C LYS A 308 43.89 29.59 65.71
N SER A 309 42.63 29.23 65.95
CA SER A 309 41.46 29.72 65.20
C SER A 309 41.53 29.43 63.69
N PHE A 310 42.16 28.31 63.31
CA PHE A 310 42.31 27.90 61.90
C PHE A 310 41.05 27.22 61.33
N GLU A 311 40.03 27.00 62.16
CA GLU A 311 38.73 26.50 61.74
C GLU A 311 38.05 27.46 60.74
N LEU A 312 37.10 26.93 59.97
CA LEU A 312 36.30 27.74 59.05
C LEU A 312 35.22 28.48 59.84
N SER A 313 34.89 29.70 59.38
CA SER A 313 33.73 30.39 59.93
C SER A 313 32.47 29.66 59.49
N LEU A 314 31.48 29.57 60.39
CA LEU A 314 30.20 28.93 60.08
C LEU A 314 29.40 29.70 59.04
N THR A 315 29.55 31.04 59.01
CA THR A 315 28.70 31.95 58.23
C THR A 315 29.39 32.51 56.97
N ASP A 316 30.72 32.61 57.00
CA ASP A 316 31.51 33.27 55.96
C ASP A 316 32.62 32.35 55.44
N LEU A 317 32.76 32.25 54.11
CA LEU A 317 33.88 31.55 53.47
C LEU A 317 34.82 32.54 52.79
N ASP A 318 36.08 32.56 53.24
CA ASP A 318 37.15 33.34 52.65
C ASP A 318 37.90 32.51 51.60
N LEU A 319 37.85 32.92 50.34
CA LEU A 319 38.64 32.34 49.25
C LEU A 319 40.03 32.98 49.18
N ASP A 320 41.02 32.26 48.70
CA ASP A 320 42.44 32.64 48.73
C ASP A 320 42.80 33.96 48.05
N GLN A 321 42.03 34.38 47.04
CA GLN A 321 42.30 35.58 46.25
C GLN A 321 41.00 36.29 45.80
N PRO A 322 41.09 37.48 45.16
CA PRO A 322 39.94 38.16 44.59
C PRO A 322 39.45 37.45 43.33
N TYR A 323 38.19 37.03 43.32
CA TYR A 323 37.51 36.41 42.19
C TYR A 323 36.32 37.29 41.76
N PRO A 324 36.52 38.27 40.88
CA PRO A 324 35.48 39.22 40.46
C PRO A 324 34.25 38.57 39.81
N GLN A 325 34.43 37.39 39.23
CA GLN A 325 33.38 36.60 38.60
C GLN A 325 32.42 35.93 39.59
N VAL A 326 32.74 35.93 40.89
CA VAL A 326 31.88 35.36 41.93
C VAL A 326 30.92 36.45 42.40
N VAL A 327 29.62 36.20 42.24
CA VAL A 327 28.57 37.20 42.43
C VAL A 327 27.50 36.71 43.39
N LYS A 328 26.79 37.67 44.02
CA LYS A 328 25.59 37.39 44.81
C LYS A 328 24.54 36.68 43.96
N GLY A 329 23.88 35.68 44.53
CA GLY A 329 22.85 34.86 43.89
C GLY A 329 23.38 33.61 43.19
N GLY A 330 24.71 33.51 42.98
CA GLY A 330 25.36 32.29 42.48
C GLY A 330 25.45 31.19 43.55
N TRP A 331 25.89 30.01 43.13
CA TRP A 331 26.07 28.85 44.01
C TRP A 331 27.54 28.65 44.40
N ALA A 332 27.75 28.18 45.63
CA ALA A 332 29.03 27.77 46.18
C ALA A 332 28.91 26.37 46.78
N LEU A 333 29.72 25.44 46.29
CA LEU A 333 29.79 24.07 46.77
C LEU A 333 31.16 23.84 47.41
N LEU A 334 31.21 23.75 48.74
CA LEU A 334 32.41 23.40 49.48
C LEU A 334 32.60 21.88 49.44
N VAL A 335 33.77 21.42 49.00
CA VAL A 335 34.08 20.00 48.83
C VAL A 335 35.38 19.64 49.55
N GLN A 336 35.39 18.52 50.28
CA GLN A 336 36.57 17.89 50.84
C GLN A 336 36.39 16.36 50.87
N GLY A 337 37.07 15.65 49.97
CA GLY A 337 36.84 14.21 49.79
C GLY A 337 35.38 13.93 49.44
N ALA A 338 34.68 13.15 50.26
CA ALA A 338 33.25 12.86 50.12
C ALA A 338 32.34 13.88 50.82
N LEU A 339 32.89 14.81 51.62
CA LEU A 339 32.11 15.84 52.28
C LEU A 339 31.75 16.94 51.29
N GLN A 340 30.48 17.33 51.27
CA GLN A 340 29.96 18.39 50.42
C GLN A 340 29.00 19.28 51.20
N HIS A 341 29.08 20.58 51.00
CA HIS A 341 28.14 21.57 51.54
C HIS A 341 27.78 22.58 50.45
N LEU A 342 26.51 22.60 50.06
CA LEU A 342 25.99 23.52 49.04
C LEU A 342 25.29 24.70 49.71
N ALA A 343 25.71 25.90 49.34
CA ALA A 343 25.05 27.14 49.72
C ALA A 343 24.91 28.11 48.54
N LYS A 344 23.88 28.94 48.60
CA LYS A 344 23.70 30.10 47.74
C LYS A 344 24.45 31.29 48.34
N ILE A 345 25.04 32.12 47.48
CA ILE A 345 25.84 33.27 47.89
C ILE A 345 24.91 34.45 48.14
N ASP A 346 24.76 34.85 49.40
CA ASP A 346 23.93 35.99 49.82
C ASP A 346 24.66 37.34 49.70
N GLY A 347 25.99 37.29 49.66
CA GLY A 347 26.85 38.47 49.57
C GLY A 347 28.29 38.12 49.25
N VAL A 348 28.96 39.05 48.56
CA VAL A 348 30.38 38.94 48.21
C VAL A 348 31.07 40.24 48.60
N THR A 349 32.16 40.14 49.35
CA THR A 349 33.03 41.29 49.68
C THR A 349 34.49 40.92 49.43
N HIS A 350 35.36 41.93 49.29
CA HIS A 350 36.79 41.71 49.03
C HIS A 350 37.70 42.36 50.08
N PRO A 351 37.66 41.88 51.34
CA PRO A 351 38.51 42.41 52.40
C PRO A 351 39.99 42.05 52.17
N SER A 352 40.88 42.80 52.82
CA SER A 352 42.28 42.39 53.00
C SER A 352 42.41 41.67 54.33
N LEU A 353 42.85 40.42 54.31
CA LEU A 353 43.08 39.61 55.49
C LEU A 353 44.57 39.42 55.71
N SER A 354 44.98 39.41 56.98
CA SER A 354 46.32 39.05 57.41
C SER A 354 46.20 38.10 58.59
N ALA A 355 46.29 36.80 58.32
CA ALA A 355 46.16 35.74 59.32
C ALA A 355 47.02 34.54 58.90
N PHE A 356 47.40 33.70 59.87
CA PHE A 356 48.11 32.43 59.62
C PHE A 356 49.44 32.57 58.85
N GLY A 357 50.14 33.70 59.06
CA GLY A 357 51.41 33.98 58.38
C GLY A 357 51.27 34.33 56.89
N VAL A 358 50.05 34.56 56.40
CA VAL A 358 49.76 35.00 55.03
C VAL A 358 48.91 36.27 55.03
N SER A 359 49.13 37.14 54.04
CA SER A 359 48.37 38.37 53.87
C SER A 359 47.97 38.53 52.40
N GLY A 360 46.72 38.92 52.16
CA GLY A 360 46.20 39.03 50.81
C GLY A 360 44.82 39.66 50.77
N LYS A 361 44.43 40.13 49.59
CA LYS A 361 43.04 40.48 49.31
C LYS A 361 42.29 39.20 48.96
N VAL A 362 41.15 38.95 49.59
CA VAL A 362 40.39 37.71 49.46
C VAL A 362 39.03 37.95 48.81
N THR A 363 38.29 36.88 48.56
CA THR A 363 36.84 36.95 48.29
C THR A 363 36.11 36.32 49.46
N ARG A 364 35.39 37.13 50.24
CA ARG A 364 34.56 36.66 51.34
C ARG A 364 33.13 36.45 50.85
N LEU A 365 32.64 35.23 50.99
CA LEU A 365 31.28 34.81 50.67
C LEU A 365 30.47 34.73 51.96
N SER A 366 29.34 35.44 52.03
CA SER A 366 28.30 35.18 53.02
C SER A 366 27.26 34.24 52.41
N LEU A 367 26.87 33.19 53.13
CA LEU A 367 26.09 32.07 52.60
C LEU A 367 24.63 32.06 53.10
N ASP A 368 23.72 31.49 52.30
CA ASP A 368 22.31 31.27 52.67
C ASP A 368 22.10 30.14 53.70
N LEU A 369 23.13 29.30 53.86
CA LEU A 369 23.13 28.14 54.74
C LEU A 369 24.50 28.01 55.40
N ASP A 370 24.52 28.21 56.71
CA ASP A 370 25.71 28.04 57.53
C ASP A 370 26.26 26.62 57.45
N LEU A 371 27.57 26.49 57.65
CA LEU A 371 28.18 25.18 57.84
C LEU A 371 27.57 24.47 59.06
N PRO A 372 27.39 23.15 59.03
CA PRO A 372 26.90 22.40 60.18
C PRO A 372 27.81 22.60 61.41
N ALA A 373 27.20 22.76 62.58
CA ALA A 373 27.96 22.82 63.83
C ALA A 373 28.83 21.56 64.01
N GLY A 374 30.13 21.74 64.23
CA GLY A 374 31.09 20.64 64.34
C GLY A 374 31.49 20.02 62.99
N HIS A 375 31.41 20.76 61.89
CA HIS A 375 31.86 20.31 60.57
C HIS A 375 33.31 19.82 60.58
N LYS A 376 33.65 18.94 59.61
CA LYS A 376 35.01 18.42 59.43
C LYS A 376 35.79 19.09 58.29
N PHE A 377 35.21 20.11 57.65
CA PHE A 377 35.90 20.87 56.62
C PHE A 377 37.11 21.62 57.19
N THR A 378 38.25 21.52 56.52
CA THR A 378 39.52 22.17 56.87
C THR A 378 39.92 23.17 55.78
N ARG A 379 40.72 24.18 56.15
CA ARG A 379 41.26 25.14 55.16
C ARG A 379 42.22 24.50 54.17
N ARG A 380 42.95 23.45 54.57
CA ARG A 380 44.00 22.84 53.74
C ARG A 380 43.45 21.99 52.60
N ASP A 381 42.42 21.20 52.90
CA ASP A 381 41.86 20.23 51.95
C ASP A 381 40.54 20.71 51.33
N GLY A 382 39.87 21.67 51.97
CA GLY A 382 38.61 22.23 51.50
C GLY A 382 38.78 23.12 50.28
N VAL A 383 37.93 22.90 49.28
CA VAL A 383 37.90 23.68 48.04
C VAL A 383 36.47 24.10 47.75
N VAL A 384 36.29 25.36 47.34
CA VAL A 384 34.99 25.89 46.96
C VAL A 384 34.86 25.86 45.43
N LEU A 385 33.85 25.15 44.95
CA LEU A 385 33.42 25.17 43.56
C LEU A 385 32.33 26.24 43.41
N THR A 386 32.55 27.24 42.58
CA THR A 386 31.62 28.37 42.38
C THR A 386 31.68 28.88 40.93
N GLN A 387 31.21 30.11 40.68
CA GLN A 387 30.94 30.64 39.33
C GLN A 387 29.93 29.72 38.61
N SER A 388 28.71 29.70 39.14
CA SER A 388 27.61 28.88 38.65
C SER A 388 27.02 29.46 37.37
N ASP A 389 27.44 28.92 36.22
CA ASP A 389 26.88 29.26 34.93
C ASP A 389 25.64 28.41 34.66
N ARG A 390 24.47 29.05 34.58
CA ARG A 390 23.21 28.35 34.32
C ARG A 390 23.18 27.75 32.91
N VAL A 391 22.77 26.48 32.82
CA VAL A 391 22.47 25.77 31.57
C VAL A 391 21.05 25.22 31.63
N PHE A 392 20.42 25.01 30.48
CA PHE A 392 19.02 24.59 30.40
C PHE A 392 18.93 23.13 29.98
N LEU A 393 18.10 22.36 30.67
CA LEU A 393 17.76 21.00 30.28
C LEU A 393 16.91 21.03 28.99
N THR A 394 17.03 20.02 28.14
CA THR A 394 16.13 19.78 27.01
C THR A 394 15.64 18.33 26.99
N SER A 395 14.57 18.07 26.25
CA SER A 395 14.00 16.74 26.04
C SER A 395 14.99 15.76 25.39
N ASP A 396 14.86 14.47 25.72
CA ASP A 396 15.68 13.41 25.14
C ASP A 396 15.21 13.06 23.71
N PRO A 397 16.11 12.62 22.81
CA PRO A 397 15.71 12.02 21.55
C PRO A 397 14.87 10.76 21.81
N THR A 398 13.70 10.68 21.19
CA THR A 398 12.90 9.46 21.18
C THR A 398 13.45 8.52 20.10
N THR A 399 14.03 7.40 20.52
CA THR A 399 14.65 6.42 19.61
C THR A 399 13.69 5.31 19.18
N THR A 400 12.49 5.23 19.75
CA THR A 400 11.48 4.24 19.37
C THR A 400 10.83 4.63 18.03
N ALA A 401 10.45 3.61 17.26
CA ALA A 401 9.71 3.81 16.03
C ALA A 401 8.38 4.55 16.28
N LEU A 402 7.92 5.26 15.26
CA LEU A 402 6.53 5.69 15.14
C LEU A 402 5.72 4.52 14.59
N SER A 403 4.80 3.99 15.41
CA SER A 403 3.99 2.81 15.12
C SER A 403 2.74 2.78 16.00
N GLY A 404 1.77 1.93 15.69
CA GLY A 404 0.55 1.77 16.48
C GLY A 404 -0.52 2.81 16.11
N SER A 405 -1.52 2.97 16.98
CA SER A 405 -2.72 3.78 16.73
C SER A 405 -2.68 5.18 17.36
N GLU A 406 -1.53 5.62 17.90
CA GLU A 406 -1.37 6.95 18.48
C GLU A 406 -0.24 7.72 17.78
N LEU A 407 -0.54 8.93 17.33
CA LEU A 407 0.36 9.83 16.63
C LEU A 407 0.42 11.16 17.39
N GLN A 408 1.59 11.50 17.92
CA GLN A 408 1.83 12.79 18.57
C GLN A 408 2.50 13.73 17.58
N LEU A 409 1.92 14.91 17.37
CA LEU A 409 2.38 15.93 16.43
C LEU A 409 2.83 17.18 17.19
N VAL A 410 3.89 17.81 16.70
CA VAL A 410 4.40 19.07 17.24
C VAL A 410 3.44 20.20 16.88
N GLY A 411 3.05 21.00 17.87
CA GLY A 411 2.18 22.15 17.68
C GLY A 411 0.70 21.89 17.98
N GLU A 412 -0.09 22.95 17.89
CA GLU A 412 -1.55 22.87 17.85
C GLU A 412 -1.98 22.63 16.41
N VAL A 413 -2.54 21.44 16.14
CA VAL A 413 -2.94 21.01 14.80
C VAL A 413 -4.45 20.82 14.78
N PRO A 414 -5.22 21.64 14.05
CA PRO A 414 -6.66 21.51 13.97
C PRO A 414 -7.04 20.35 13.03
N LEU A 415 -7.22 19.16 13.59
CA LEU A 415 -7.68 17.96 12.89
C LEU A 415 -9.12 17.61 13.26
N SER A 416 -9.83 16.98 12.33
CA SER A 416 -11.20 16.49 12.52
C SER A 416 -11.25 14.96 12.59
N ALA A 417 -12.26 14.43 13.28
CA ALA A 417 -12.60 13.00 13.26
C ALA A 417 -12.81 12.51 11.81
N GLY A 418 -12.34 11.30 11.49
CA GLY A 418 -12.42 10.71 10.14
C GLY A 418 -11.51 11.37 9.09
N GLN A 419 -10.75 12.42 9.44
CA GLN A 419 -9.88 13.10 8.49
C GLN A 419 -8.72 12.18 8.03
N PRO A 420 -8.46 12.06 6.73
CA PRO A 420 -7.31 11.32 6.23
C PRO A 420 -5.99 12.07 6.45
N LEU A 421 -4.96 11.32 6.84
CA LEU A 421 -3.59 11.79 7.04
C LEU A 421 -2.64 10.93 6.22
N ALA A 422 -1.78 11.56 5.42
CA ALA A 422 -0.73 10.86 4.68
C ALA A 422 0.56 10.89 5.50
N VAL A 423 1.00 9.72 5.98
CA VAL A 423 2.23 9.55 6.75
C VAL A 423 3.33 9.08 5.81
N ARG A 424 4.39 9.88 5.66
CA ARG A 424 5.51 9.61 4.74
C ARG A 424 6.84 9.75 5.45
N GLY A 425 7.73 8.77 5.29
CA GLY A 425 9.06 8.84 5.89
C GLY A 425 9.90 7.59 5.66
N GLN A 426 11.10 7.58 6.25
CA GLN A 426 11.96 6.39 6.27
C GLN A 426 11.52 5.39 7.33
N LEU A 427 11.69 4.10 7.05
CA LEU A 427 11.44 3.05 8.03
C LEU A 427 12.48 3.10 9.16
N HIS A 428 12.06 2.74 10.36
CA HIS A 428 12.95 2.70 11.52
C HIS A 428 14.10 1.71 11.30
N GLY A 429 15.34 2.18 11.49
CA GLY A 429 16.55 1.39 11.24
C GLY A 429 16.96 1.28 9.77
N ALA A 430 16.29 1.98 8.85
CA ALA A 430 16.66 1.98 7.44
C ALA A 430 18.02 2.66 7.20
N LEU A 431 18.79 2.10 6.27
CA LEU A 431 20.09 2.66 5.88
C LEU A 431 19.92 4.00 5.13
N PRO A 432 20.88 4.93 5.22
CA PRO A 432 20.85 6.16 4.43
C PRO A 432 20.69 5.88 2.93
N GLY A 433 19.82 6.65 2.26
CA GLY A 433 19.54 6.48 0.83
C GLY A 433 18.47 5.45 0.49
N THR A 434 17.88 4.78 1.48
CA THR A 434 16.66 3.97 1.27
C THR A 434 15.48 4.85 0.86
N PRO A 435 14.62 4.40 -0.06
CA PRO A 435 13.44 5.13 -0.46
C PRO A 435 12.46 5.29 0.70
N GLU A 436 11.75 6.42 0.72
CA GLU A 436 10.68 6.65 1.68
C GLU A 436 9.47 5.75 1.41
N HIS A 437 8.77 5.40 2.48
CA HIS A 437 7.49 4.72 2.43
C HIS A 437 6.37 5.68 2.82
N SER A 438 5.16 5.35 2.40
CA SER A 438 3.99 6.18 2.64
C SER A 438 2.74 5.32 2.84
N GLU A 439 1.85 5.78 3.70
CA GLU A 439 0.51 5.24 3.91
C GLU A 439 -0.47 6.37 4.23
N VAL A 440 -1.76 6.11 4.00
CA VAL A 440 -2.84 7.00 4.43
C VAL A 440 -3.59 6.31 5.57
N VAL A 441 -3.79 7.04 6.66
CA VAL A 441 -4.54 6.60 7.84
C VAL A 441 -5.65 7.61 8.14
N LEU A 442 -6.72 7.15 8.77
CA LEU A 442 -7.83 8.01 9.19
C LEU A 442 -7.69 8.36 10.67
N VAL A 443 -8.03 9.60 11.04
CA VAL A 443 -8.28 9.97 12.43
C VAL A 443 -9.51 9.20 12.92
N ASP A 444 -9.43 8.63 14.13
CA ASP A 444 -10.53 7.89 14.74
C ASP A 444 -11.80 8.75 14.87
N ASP A 445 -12.98 8.13 14.74
CA ASP A 445 -14.26 8.85 14.70
C ASP A 445 -14.75 9.32 16.09
N SER A 446 -14.00 9.02 17.14
CA SER A 446 -14.36 9.39 18.51
C SER A 446 -14.13 10.89 18.79
N PRO A 447 -14.93 11.48 19.70
CA PRO A 447 -14.83 12.90 20.03
C PRO A 447 -13.52 13.27 20.75
N ASP A 448 -12.82 12.30 21.34
CA ASP A 448 -11.54 12.47 22.02
C ASP A 448 -10.35 11.99 21.17
N ALA A 449 -10.56 11.74 19.87
CA ALA A 449 -9.52 11.30 18.95
C ALA A 449 -8.37 12.31 18.80
N VAL A 450 -8.66 13.61 18.96
CA VAL A 450 -7.66 14.68 18.88
C VAL A 450 -7.60 15.41 20.20
N GLN A 451 -6.42 15.38 20.85
CA GLN A 451 -6.21 15.95 22.17
C GLN A 451 -5.03 16.92 22.13
N LEU A 452 -5.26 18.16 22.57
CA LEU A 452 -4.21 19.15 22.75
C LEU A 452 -3.67 19.07 24.18
N SER A 453 -2.35 18.96 24.29
CA SER A 453 -1.62 18.98 25.56
C SER A 453 -0.44 19.94 25.47
N ALA A 454 0.17 20.28 26.61
CA ALA A 454 1.40 21.05 26.65
C ALA A 454 2.54 20.16 27.15
N ALA A 455 3.67 20.16 26.43
CA ALA A 455 4.90 19.58 26.92
C ALA A 455 5.44 20.37 28.14
N PRO A 456 6.36 19.81 28.95
CA PRO A 456 6.94 20.50 30.11
C PRO A 456 7.63 21.86 29.83
N ASP A 457 8.04 22.10 28.59
CA ASP A 457 8.56 23.39 28.10
C ASP A 457 7.46 24.39 27.71
N GLY A 458 6.19 24.00 27.82
CA GLY A 458 5.02 24.79 27.47
C GLY A 458 4.64 24.74 25.99
N LEU A 459 5.36 23.96 25.16
CA LEU A 459 5.04 23.84 23.74
C LEU A 459 3.80 22.95 23.53
N PRO A 460 2.86 23.34 22.66
CA PRO A 460 1.69 22.53 22.38
C PRO A 460 2.06 21.25 21.63
N VAL A 461 1.40 20.16 22.00
CA VAL A 461 1.50 18.83 21.37
C VAL A 461 0.08 18.34 21.10
N THR A 462 -0.18 17.97 19.86
CA THR A 462 -1.45 17.37 19.44
C THR A 462 -1.31 15.86 19.39
N THR A 463 -2.04 15.14 20.24
CA THR A 463 -2.13 13.68 20.22
C THR A 463 -3.34 13.25 19.40
N VAL A 464 -3.13 12.37 18.44
CA VAL A 464 -4.13 11.89 17.49
C VAL A 464 -4.27 10.38 17.63
N ARG A 465 -5.48 9.90 17.90
CA ARG A 465 -5.85 8.49 17.80
C ARG A 465 -6.23 8.18 16.36
N LEU A 466 -5.61 7.15 15.81
CA LEU A 466 -5.86 6.65 14.47
C LEU A 466 -6.92 5.56 14.52
N ALA A 467 -7.80 5.52 13.51
CA ALA A 467 -8.83 4.48 13.38
C ALA A 467 -8.20 3.08 13.23
N GLU A 468 -7.06 3.01 12.55
CA GLU A 468 -6.24 1.81 12.38
C GLU A 468 -4.79 2.10 12.79
N PRO A 469 -4.06 1.13 13.35
CA PRO A 469 -2.65 1.31 13.66
C PRO A 469 -1.83 1.46 12.38
N LEU A 470 -0.74 2.24 12.45
CA LEU A 470 0.24 2.32 11.37
C LEU A 470 0.71 0.91 10.96
N LEU A 471 0.63 0.61 9.67
CA LEU A 471 1.06 -0.66 9.10
C LEU A 471 2.59 -0.79 9.12
N ARG A 472 3.29 0.34 9.15
CA ARG A 472 4.76 0.41 9.13
C ARG A 472 5.32 1.13 10.36
N HIS A 473 6.59 0.85 10.61
CA HIS A 473 7.33 1.42 11.72
C HIS A 473 8.29 2.49 11.18
N TYR A 474 7.97 3.76 11.39
CA TYR A 474 8.74 4.87 10.82
C TYR A 474 9.79 5.44 11.79
N ASP A 475 10.83 6.04 11.23
CA ASP A 475 11.73 6.93 11.98
C ASP A 475 11.05 8.27 12.22
N ARG A 476 10.78 8.60 13.50
CA ARG A 476 10.08 9.82 13.92
C ARG A 476 10.70 11.10 13.36
N ALA A 477 12.03 11.19 13.38
CA ALA A 477 12.75 12.40 12.96
C ALA A 477 12.76 12.59 11.44
N ARG A 478 12.51 11.51 10.68
CA ARG A 478 12.46 11.51 9.21
C ARG A 478 11.07 11.21 8.66
N THR A 479 10.04 11.49 9.46
CA THR A 479 8.64 11.32 9.07
C THR A 479 7.94 12.65 9.01
N ARG A 480 7.04 12.80 8.04
CA ARG A 480 6.16 13.95 7.87
C ARG A 480 4.74 13.44 7.69
N VAL A 481 3.78 14.22 8.17
CA VAL A 481 2.36 13.93 8.05
C VAL A 481 1.70 15.07 7.29
N ASN A 482 1.10 14.77 6.15
CA ASN A 482 0.29 15.73 5.40
C ASN A 482 -1.19 15.53 5.78
N ALA A 483 -1.85 16.61 6.20
CA ALA A 483 -3.26 16.63 6.61
C ALA A 483 -4.21 17.15 5.52
N ASN A 484 -3.68 17.62 4.39
CA ASN A 484 -4.42 18.11 3.23
C ASN A 484 -4.71 16.98 2.25
N VAL A 485 -5.33 15.90 2.72
CA VAL A 485 -5.56 14.68 1.93
C VAL A 485 -7.04 14.59 1.53
N ALA A 486 -7.31 14.31 0.26
CA ALA A 486 -8.66 14.04 -0.24
C ALA A 486 -8.71 12.71 -0.99
N PRO A 487 -9.81 11.94 -0.86
CA PRO A 487 -10.08 10.81 -1.74
C PRO A 487 -10.38 11.30 -3.16
N ALA A 488 -9.97 10.51 -4.14
CA ALA A 488 -10.19 10.74 -5.55
C ALA A 488 -10.46 9.41 -6.27
N THR A 489 -11.16 9.50 -7.40
CA THR A 489 -11.46 8.34 -8.24
C THR A 489 -11.14 8.66 -9.69
N GLU A 490 -10.79 7.65 -10.47
CA GLU A 490 -10.55 7.77 -11.89
C GLU A 490 -11.81 8.26 -12.64
N GLY A 491 -11.59 9.09 -13.65
CA GLY A 491 -12.60 9.57 -14.58
C GLY A 491 -12.93 11.04 -14.37
N ALA A 492 -13.30 11.71 -15.46
CA ALA A 492 -13.59 13.14 -15.51
C ALA A 492 -15.08 13.40 -15.72
N SER A 493 -15.65 14.35 -14.97
CA SER A 493 -17.06 14.79 -15.12
C SER A 493 -17.33 15.51 -16.44
N VAL A 494 -18.37 15.08 -17.15
CA VAL A 494 -18.85 15.64 -18.42
C VAL A 494 -20.37 15.80 -18.41
N GLY A 495 -20.85 17.01 -18.72
CA GLY A 495 -22.26 17.30 -18.97
C GLY A 495 -22.57 17.28 -20.46
N GLN A 496 -23.66 16.63 -20.87
CA GLN A 496 -24.10 16.57 -22.27
C GLN A 496 -25.62 16.55 -22.41
N VAL A 497 -26.12 17.00 -23.57
CA VAL A 497 -27.53 16.86 -23.96
C VAL A 497 -27.62 15.67 -24.91
N LEU A 498 -28.40 14.65 -24.54
CA LEU A 498 -28.57 13.44 -25.35
C LEU A 498 -29.54 13.64 -26.50
N GLY A 499 -30.59 14.44 -26.30
CA GLY A 499 -31.57 14.71 -27.34
C GLY A 499 -32.90 15.23 -26.82
N SER A 500 -33.93 14.98 -27.62
CA SER A 500 -35.31 15.46 -27.44
C SER A 500 -36.22 14.26 -27.25
N GLY A 501 -37.00 14.23 -26.18
CA GLY A 501 -38.00 13.19 -25.96
C GLY A 501 -39.22 13.35 -26.88
N ASP A 502 -39.85 12.23 -27.25
CA ASP A 502 -41.14 12.19 -27.94
C ASP A 502 -42.11 11.20 -27.27
N ALA A 503 -43.16 11.68 -26.60
CA ALA A 503 -44.11 10.83 -25.87
C ALA A 503 -44.84 9.78 -26.74
N ARG A 504 -44.78 9.91 -28.07
CA ARG A 504 -45.37 8.96 -29.02
C ARG A 504 -44.49 7.72 -29.25
N VAL A 505 -43.19 7.82 -28.98
CA VAL A 505 -42.22 6.75 -29.25
C VAL A 505 -41.95 5.98 -27.95
N PRO A 506 -42.41 4.71 -27.85
CA PRO A 506 -42.12 3.86 -26.68
C PRO A 506 -40.64 3.45 -26.67
N GLY A 507 -40.06 3.27 -25.47
CA GLY A 507 -38.75 2.63 -25.31
C GLY A 507 -37.58 3.39 -25.92
N GLN A 508 -37.70 4.73 -26.02
CA GLN A 508 -36.66 5.57 -26.61
C GLN A 508 -35.29 5.33 -25.98
N SER A 509 -34.26 5.38 -26.81
CA SER A 509 -32.89 5.17 -26.40
C SER A 509 -31.96 6.23 -26.97
N PHE A 510 -30.92 6.57 -26.20
CA PHE A 510 -29.92 7.57 -26.58
C PHE A 510 -28.52 7.08 -26.19
N ALA A 511 -27.56 7.17 -27.11
CA ALA A 511 -26.18 6.83 -26.84
C ALA A 511 -25.44 8.00 -26.16
N LEU A 512 -24.58 7.70 -25.18
CA LEU A 512 -23.65 8.68 -24.63
C LEU A 512 -22.58 9.03 -25.70
N GLN A 513 -22.19 10.31 -25.78
CA GLN A 513 -21.22 10.75 -26.79
C GLN A 513 -19.77 10.48 -26.38
N HIS A 514 -19.51 10.41 -25.08
CA HIS A 514 -18.19 10.10 -24.52
C HIS A 514 -18.17 8.70 -23.94
N LYS A 515 -17.07 7.97 -24.21
CA LYS A 515 -16.85 6.60 -23.76
C LYS A 515 -15.43 6.44 -23.22
N PRO A 516 -15.20 5.46 -22.33
CA PRO A 516 -16.20 4.65 -21.64
C PRO A 516 -16.90 5.40 -20.49
N LEU A 517 -18.12 4.98 -20.12
CA LEU A 517 -18.82 5.47 -18.92
C LEU A 517 -18.17 4.91 -17.65
N THR A 518 -17.77 5.77 -16.71
CA THR A 518 -17.17 5.37 -15.43
C THR A 518 -18.13 4.58 -14.54
N TRP A 519 -17.64 3.48 -13.97
CA TRP A 519 -18.30 2.72 -12.91
C TRP A 519 -17.45 2.72 -11.65
N LEU A 520 -18.08 2.95 -10.51
CA LEU A 520 -17.45 3.03 -9.20
C LEU A 520 -17.78 1.77 -8.40
N ALA A 521 -16.78 1.22 -7.72
CA ALA A 521 -16.99 0.18 -6.72
C ALA A 521 -17.49 0.81 -5.42
N THR A 522 -18.64 0.34 -4.93
CA THR A 522 -19.22 0.74 -3.65
C THR A 522 -19.48 -0.48 -2.78
N ASP A 523 -19.81 -0.26 -1.50
CA ASP A 523 -20.24 -1.34 -0.60
C ASP A 523 -21.51 -2.06 -1.06
N ALA A 524 -22.34 -1.40 -1.87
CA ALA A 524 -23.58 -1.95 -2.41
C ALA A 524 -23.40 -2.60 -3.79
N GLY A 525 -22.17 -2.62 -4.34
CA GLY A 525 -21.86 -3.12 -5.68
C GLY A 525 -21.38 -2.01 -6.63
N LEU A 526 -21.57 -2.22 -7.93
CA LEU A 526 -21.10 -1.30 -8.96
C LEU A 526 -22.13 -0.21 -9.26
N GLU A 527 -21.73 1.05 -9.06
CA GLU A 527 -22.53 2.22 -9.34
C GLU A 527 -22.05 2.92 -10.62
N ALA A 528 -22.98 3.23 -11.53
CA ALA A 528 -22.66 3.99 -12.73
C ALA A 528 -22.61 5.47 -12.37
N ALA A 529 -21.50 6.16 -12.66
CA ALA A 529 -21.37 7.58 -12.42
C ALA A 529 -22.12 8.39 -13.51
N LEU A 530 -23.45 8.29 -13.50
CA LEU A 530 -24.37 8.87 -14.48
C LEU A 530 -25.63 9.41 -13.78
N GLU A 531 -25.89 10.69 -13.99
CA GLU A 531 -27.13 11.37 -13.63
C GLU A 531 -27.91 11.65 -14.91
N VAL A 532 -29.17 11.19 -14.99
CA VAL A 532 -30.07 11.44 -16.11
C VAL A 532 -31.21 12.35 -15.67
N ARG A 533 -31.37 13.50 -16.35
CA ARG A 533 -32.48 14.42 -16.12
C ARG A 533 -33.29 14.64 -17.39
N VAL A 534 -34.62 14.61 -17.26
CA VAL A 534 -35.56 15.00 -18.32
C VAL A 534 -36.44 16.12 -17.81
N ASP A 535 -36.45 17.25 -18.53
CA ASP A 535 -37.07 18.50 -18.06
C ASP A 535 -36.57 18.89 -16.66
N ASP A 536 -35.26 18.73 -16.44
CA ASP A 536 -34.56 18.98 -15.17
C ASP A 536 -35.02 18.11 -13.97
N VAL A 537 -35.84 17.08 -14.23
CA VAL A 537 -36.20 16.07 -13.23
C VAL A 537 -35.31 14.85 -13.34
N LEU A 538 -34.78 14.37 -12.21
CA LEU A 538 -33.99 13.14 -12.13
C LEU A 538 -34.81 11.89 -12.48
N TRP A 539 -34.22 11.02 -13.31
CA TRP A 539 -34.70 9.69 -13.64
C TRP A 539 -33.81 8.64 -12.98
N ALA A 540 -34.41 7.70 -12.26
CA ALA A 540 -33.68 6.69 -11.50
C ALA A 540 -33.16 5.57 -12.41
N ARG A 541 -31.91 5.14 -12.21
CA ARG A 541 -31.37 3.96 -12.88
C ARG A 541 -32.00 2.70 -12.26
N ARG A 542 -32.34 1.72 -13.10
CA ARG A 542 -32.59 0.33 -12.71
C ARG A 542 -31.73 -0.61 -13.55
N ASP A 543 -31.57 -1.85 -13.10
CA ASP A 543 -30.93 -2.88 -13.93
C ASP A 543 -31.89 -3.43 -14.98
N THR A 544 -33.18 -3.52 -14.66
CA THR A 544 -34.25 -3.89 -15.58
C THR A 544 -35.45 -2.94 -15.46
N LEU A 545 -36.15 -2.74 -16.58
CA LEU A 545 -37.44 -2.03 -16.59
C LEU A 545 -38.57 -2.92 -16.07
N PHE A 546 -38.37 -4.25 -16.06
CA PHE A 546 -39.36 -5.20 -15.60
C PHE A 546 -39.83 -4.89 -14.17
N GLY A 547 -41.15 -4.83 -13.99
CA GLY A 547 -41.78 -4.48 -12.71
C GLY A 547 -41.73 -2.99 -12.35
N ALA A 548 -41.32 -2.09 -13.25
CA ALA A 548 -41.55 -0.65 -13.11
C ALA A 548 -42.99 -0.32 -13.50
N ALA A 549 -43.65 0.56 -12.74
CA ALA A 549 -44.99 1.01 -13.08
C ALA A 549 -44.96 1.94 -14.31
N PRO A 550 -46.05 2.05 -15.09
CA PRO A 550 -46.17 2.95 -16.25
C PRO A 550 -45.80 4.42 -16.03
N GLY A 551 -45.84 4.91 -14.78
CA GLY A 551 -45.50 6.28 -14.41
C GLY A 551 -44.10 6.48 -13.83
N ASP A 552 -43.34 5.38 -13.63
CA ASP A 552 -42.05 5.44 -12.97
C ASP A 552 -41.00 6.06 -13.88
N ARG A 553 -40.31 7.10 -13.39
CA ARG A 553 -39.25 7.80 -14.13
C ARG A 553 -37.95 7.01 -14.01
N VAL A 554 -37.85 5.95 -14.79
CA VAL A 554 -36.74 4.99 -14.73
C VAL A 554 -36.04 4.84 -16.08
N HIS A 555 -34.76 4.50 -16.03
CA HIS A 555 -33.96 4.16 -17.19
C HIS A 555 -33.06 2.96 -16.91
N VAL A 556 -32.63 2.26 -17.96
CA VAL A 556 -31.63 1.18 -17.89
C VAL A 556 -30.46 1.53 -18.79
N LEU A 557 -29.31 0.92 -18.50
CA LEU A 557 -28.08 1.08 -19.28
C LEU A 557 -27.76 -0.20 -20.04
N GLU A 558 -27.33 -0.04 -21.29
CA GLU A 558 -26.81 -1.10 -22.14
C GLU A 558 -25.46 -0.65 -22.69
N THR A 559 -24.41 -1.44 -22.47
CA THR A 559 -23.07 -1.11 -22.98
C THR A 559 -22.72 -2.08 -24.08
N ALA A 560 -22.41 -1.54 -25.26
CA ALA A 560 -21.96 -2.29 -26.42
C ALA A 560 -20.47 -2.68 -26.30
N ASP A 561 -20.03 -3.59 -27.16
CA ASP A 561 -18.66 -4.11 -27.19
C ASP A 561 -17.59 -3.03 -27.43
N ASP A 562 -17.95 -1.96 -28.13
CA ASP A 562 -17.04 -0.85 -28.42
C ASP A 562 -16.94 0.18 -27.27
N GLY A 563 -17.56 -0.12 -26.12
CA GLY A 563 -17.62 0.73 -24.93
C GLY A 563 -18.73 1.80 -24.97
N THR A 564 -19.55 1.84 -26.02
CA THR A 564 -20.67 2.79 -26.11
C THR A 564 -21.79 2.40 -25.16
N THR A 565 -22.16 3.31 -24.25
CA THR A 565 -23.31 3.12 -23.37
C THR A 565 -24.56 3.79 -23.95
N VAL A 566 -25.66 3.07 -23.97
CA VAL A 566 -26.99 3.50 -24.40
C VAL A 566 -27.91 3.56 -23.18
N VAL A 567 -28.57 4.71 -23.01
CA VAL A 567 -29.61 4.92 -22.00
C VAL A 567 -30.95 4.59 -22.64
N ARG A 568 -31.67 3.59 -22.11
CA ARG A 568 -33.01 3.21 -22.58
C ARG A 568 -34.06 3.55 -21.53
N PHE A 569 -35.14 4.19 -22.00
CA PHE A 569 -36.27 4.63 -21.19
C PHE A 569 -37.47 3.67 -21.29
N GLY A 570 -38.49 3.91 -20.46
CA GLY A 570 -39.71 3.12 -20.43
C GLY A 570 -40.57 3.23 -21.69
N ASP A 571 -41.41 2.23 -21.91
CA ASP A 571 -42.34 2.12 -23.05
C ASP A 571 -43.78 2.55 -22.69
N GLY A 572 -44.01 2.98 -21.45
CA GLY A 572 -45.32 3.35 -20.91
C GLY A 572 -46.11 2.17 -20.35
N ALA A 573 -45.60 0.94 -20.42
CA ALA A 573 -46.08 -0.21 -19.66
C ALA A 573 -45.09 -0.54 -18.54
N GLU A 574 -43.81 -0.64 -18.87
CA GLU A 574 -42.69 -0.86 -17.95
C GLU A 574 -41.85 0.42 -17.87
N GLY A 575 -42.24 1.31 -16.96
CA GLY A 575 -41.65 2.64 -16.81
C GLY A 575 -42.30 3.71 -17.71
N ALA A 576 -42.10 4.97 -17.34
CA ALA A 576 -42.63 6.13 -18.02
C ALA A 576 -42.00 6.36 -19.40
N ARG A 577 -42.84 6.79 -20.35
CA ARG A 577 -42.36 7.38 -21.61
C ARG A 577 -41.77 8.76 -21.35
N LEU A 578 -40.84 9.15 -22.21
CA LEU A 578 -40.30 10.51 -22.18
C LEU A 578 -41.39 11.53 -22.54
N PRO A 579 -41.50 12.66 -21.81
CA PRO A 579 -42.31 13.78 -22.25
C PRO A 579 -41.74 14.37 -23.54
N THR A 580 -42.64 14.85 -24.42
CA THR A 580 -42.23 15.54 -25.64
C THR A 580 -41.61 16.89 -25.28
N GLY A 581 -40.36 17.12 -25.69
CA GLY A 581 -39.64 18.36 -25.44
C GLY A 581 -38.47 18.54 -26.40
N GLN A 582 -37.81 19.70 -26.37
CA GLN A 582 -36.60 19.96 -27.16
C GLN A 582 -35.38 19.97 -26.24
N ALA A 583 -34.35 19.21 -26.60
CA ALA A 583 -33.08 19.16 -25.86
C ALA A 583 -33.29 18.94 -24.35
N ASN A 584 -34.35 18.20 -24.00
CA ASN A 584 -34.82 18.05 -22.62
C ASN A 584 -34.20 16.83 -21.94
N VAL A 585 -33.59 15.90 -22.68
CA VAL A 585 -32.86 14.77 -22.11
C VAL A 585 -31.41 15.18 -21.91
N ARG A 586 -31.02 15.44 -20.66
CA ARG A 586 -29.68 15.89 -20.26
C ARG A 586 -29.06 14.87 -19.33
N VAL A 587 -27.75 14.71 -19.44
CA VAL A 587 -27.01 13.85 -18.52
C VAL A 587 -25.73 14.51 -18.03
N ARG A 588 -25.35 14.19 -16.81
CA ARG A 588 -24.01 14.43 -16.28
C ARG A 588 -23.41 13.08 -15.96
N HIS A 589 -22.25 12.78 -16.51
CA HIS A 589 -21.61 11.48 -16.33
C HIS A 589 -20.11 11.64 -16.18
N ARG A 590 -19.42 10.57 -15.78
CA ARG A 590 -17.96 10.54 -15.76
C ARG A 590 -17.43 9.62 -16.86
N THR A 591 -16.28 9.98 -17.40
CA THR A 591 -15.60 9.24 -18.46
C THR A 591 -14.18 8.87 -18.05
N GLY A 592 -13.82 7.60 -18.23
CA GLY A 592 -12.54 7.03 -17.78
C GLY A 592 -12.75 5.92 -16.76
N LEU A 593 -12.04 4.81 -16.95
CA LEU A 593 -12.03 3.60 -16.13
C LEU A 593 -10.93 2.68 -16.66
N GLY A 594 -10.65 1.62 -15.94
CA GLY A 594 -9.83 0.51 -16.43
C GLY A 594 -8.61 0.24 -15.58
N ALA A 595 -7.84 -0.76 -15.99
CA ALA A 595 -6.58 -1.11 -15.32
C ALA A 595 -5.53 0.00 -15.42
N GLY A 596 -5.66 0.92 -16.39
CA GLY A 596 -4.81 2.10 -16.53
C GLY A 596 -4.87 3.06 -15.35
N GLY A 597 -5.96 3.05 -14.57
CA GLY A 597 -6.08 3.82 -13.33
C GLY A 597 -5.20 3.33 -12.18
N ASN A 598 -4.59 2.14 -12.28
CA ASN A 598 -3.73 1.58 -11.23
C ASN A 598 -2.32 2.22 -11.25
N VAL A 599 -2.26 3.50 -10.87
CA VAL A 599 -1.05 4.33 -10.90
C VAL A 599 -0.17 4.11 -9.66
N ARG A 600 1.15 4.21 -9.83
CA ARG A 600 2.14 4.15 -8.75
C ARG A 600 2.06 5.38 -7.84
N THR A 601 2.57 5.25 -6.62
CA THR A 601 2.78 6.38 -5.69
C THR A 601 3.54 7.51 -6.40
N GLY A 602 3.05 8.75 -6.25
CA GLY A 602 3.67 9.95 -6.81
C GLY A 602 3.51 10.14 -8.32
N GLN A 603 2.65 9.38 -9.02
CA GLN A 603 2.36 9.61 -10.45
C GLN A 603 1.30 10.69 -10.69
N LEU A 604 0.34 10.90 -9.78
CA LEU A 604 -0.74 11.89 -9.90
C LEU A 604 -0.27 13.28 -9.48
N THR A 605 0.37 14.02 -10.40
CA THR A 605 1.05 15.29 -10.06
C THR A 605 0.59 16.49 -10.88
N THR A 606 -0.16 16.29 -11.96
CA THR A 606 -0.58 17.39 -12.85
C THR A 606 -1.98 17.89 -12.51
N LEU A 607 -2.11 19.08 -11.93
CA LEU A 607 -3.41 19.72 -11.67
C LEU A 607 -4.01 20.26 -12.98
N LEU A 608 -5.11 19.67 -13.46
CA LEU A 608 -5.84 20.16 -14.63
C LEU A 608 -6.78 21.31 -14.27
N SER A 609 -7.46 21.20 -13.12
CA SER A 609 -8.20 22.31 -12.52
C SER A 609 -7.51 22.71 -11.23
N ARG A 610 -6.64 23.73 -11.27
CA ARG A 610 -5.86 24.20 -10.11
C ARG A 610 -6.70 25.18 -9.26
N PRO A 611 -7.12 24.81 -8.03
CA PRO A 611 -7.70 25.78 -7.11
C PRO A 611 -6.66 26.83 -6.73
N LEU A 612 -7.10 28.08 -6.56
CA LEU A 612 -6.21 29.20 -6.24
C LEU A 612 -5.55 28.96 -4.86
N GLY A 613 -4.22 29.00 -4.78
CA GLY A 613 -3.45 28.77 -3.54
C GLY A 613 -2.96 27.33 -3.33
N ILE A 614 -3.28 26.39 -4.22
CA ILE A 614 -2.64 25.07 -4.24
C ILE A 614 -1.37 25.14 -5.08
N ALA A 615 -0.24 24.73 -4.51
CA ALA A 615 1.07 24.68 -5.15
C ALA A 615 1.25 23.42 -6.01
N ALA A 616 0.94 22.28 -5.42
CA ALA A 616 1.21 20.95 -5.98
C ALA A 616 0.22 19.91 -5.42
N VAL A 617 0.21 18.75 -6.07
CA VAL A 617 -0.51 17.56 -5.63
C VAL A 617 0.37 16.34 -5.89
N ASP A 618 0.29 15.33 -5.03
CA ASP A 618 0.77 13.99 -5.32
C ASP A 618 -0.20 12.94 -4.76
N ASN A 619 -0.06 11.68 -5.15
CA ASN A 619 -0.76 10.57 -4.51
C ASN A 619 0.19 9.86 -3.52
N PRO A 620 -0.08 9.91 -2.21
CA PRO A 620 0.79 9.33 -1.19
C PRO A 620 0.82 7.79 -1.23
N THR A 621 -0.22 7.16 -1.76
CA THR A 621 -0.30 5.70 -1.99
C THR A 621 -0.61 5.43 -3.46
N PRO A 622 -0.35 4.21 -3.97
CA PRO A 622 -0.77 3.85 -5.32
C PRO A 622 -2.28 4.02 -5.50
N GLY A 623 -2.70 4.41 -6.70
CA GLY A 623 -4.09 4.25 -7.13
C GLY A 623 -4.34 2.78 -7.43
N THR A 624 -5.45 2.23 -6.96
CA THR A 624 -5.75 0.79 -7.06
C THR A 624 -7.24 0.56 -7.30
N GLY A 625 -7.63 -0.65 -7.68
CA GLY A 625 -9.04 -1.03 -7.88
C GLY A 625 -9.56 -0.78 -9.29
N GLY A 626 -8.76 -0.19 -10.19
CA GLY A 626 -9.12 -0.03 -11.60
C GLY A 626 -9.10 -1.37 -12.33
N GLU A 627 -10.14 -1.66 -13.10
CA GLU A 627 -10.30 -2.94 -13.81
C GLU A 627 -10.89 -2.72 -15.20
N ASP A 628 -10.36 -3.40 -16.21
CA ASP A 628 -10.90 -3.32 -17.56
C ASP A 628 -12.24 -4.07 -17.67
N PRO A 629 -13.11 -3.73 -18.65
CA PRO A 629 -14.35 -4.47 -18.86
C PRO A 629 -14.10 -5.97 -19.03
N GLU A 630 -14.95 -6.79 -18.41
CA GLU A 630 -14.79 -8.24 -18.39
C GLU A 630 -14.61 -8.79 -19.81
N PRO A 631 -13.51 -9.49 -20.13
CA PRO A 631 -13.28 -10.05 -21.46
C PRO A 631 -14.34 -11.08 -21.87
N ARG A 632 -14.53 -11.27 -23.19
CA ARG A 632 -15.53 -12.23 -23.73
C ARG A 632 -15.36 -13.63 -23.14
N ASP A 633 -14.12 -14.12 -23.12
CA ASP A 633 -13.85 -15.50 -22.72
C ASP A 633 -14.06 -15.71 -21.22
N ASP A 634 -13.92 -14.65 -20.42
CA ASP A 634 -14.16 -14.65 -18.98
C ASP A 634 -15.67 -14.62 -18.71
N ALA A 635 -16.41 -13.74 -19.38
CA ALA A 635 -17.87 -13.71 -19.33
C ALA A 635 -18.48 -15.07 -19.70
N ARG A 636 -17.92 -15.76 -20.70
CA ARG A 636 -18.31 -17.13 -21.07
C ARG A 636 -18.12 -18.14 -19.94
N ARG A 637 -17.07 -17.99 -19.11
CA ARG A 637 -16.80 -18.88 -17.96
C ARG A 637 -17.64 -18.50 -16.74
N ASN A 638 -17.85 -17.21 -16.51
CA ASN A 638 -18.50 -16.67 -15.33
C ASN A 638 -20.02 -16.68 -15.42
N ALA A 639 -20.61 -16.45 -16.59
CA ALA A 639 -22.06 -16.37 -16.75
C ALA A 639 -22.84 -17.60 -16.23
N PRO A 640 -22.41 -18.85 -16.48
CA PRO A 640 -23.09 -20.03 -15.92
C PRO A 640 -23.03 -20.12 -14.39
N ALA A 641 -22.05 -19.48 -13.76
CA ALA A 641 -21.80 -19.62 -12.32
C ALA A 641 -22.93 -19.00 -11.48
N THR A 642 -23.51 -17.87 -11.92
CA THR A 642 -24.58 -17.18 -11.19
C THR A 642 -25.85 -18.04 -11.04
N VAL A 643 -26.17 -18.84 -12.06
CA VAL A 643 -27.33 -19.75 -12.02
C VAL A 643 -27.02 -21.03 -11.23
N ARG A 644 -25.73 -21.39 -11.08
CA ARG A 644 -25.31 -22.57 -10.30
C ARG A 644 -25.37 -22.32 -8.80
N THR A 645 -25.03 -21.12 -8.36
CA THR A 645 -24.98 -20.76 -6.93
C THR A 645 -26.33 -20.31 -6.36
N LEU A 646 -27.25 -19.79 -7.18
CA LEU A 646 -28.57 -19.28 -6.75
C LEU A 646 -28.46 -18.32 -5.55
N ASP A 647 -27.46 -17.43 -5.59
CA ASP A 647 -27.14 -16.45 -4.55
C ASP A 647 -26.78 -17.04 -3.18
N ARG A 648 -26.31 -18.29 -3.12
CA ARG A 648 -25.85 -18.95 -1.89
C ARG A 648 -24.51 -19.63 -2.04
N VAL A 649 -23.70 -19.55 -0.99
CA VAL A 649 -22.38 -20.19 -0.92
C VAL A 649 -22.46 -21.44 -0.05
N VAL A 650 -22.48 -22.62 -0.68
CA VAL A 650 -22.65 -23.91 0.02
C VAL A 650 -21.44 -24.83 -0.15
N SER A 651 -20.92 -24.95 -1.37
CA SER A 651 -19.76 -25.77 -1.72
C SER A 651 -18.49 -24.93 -1.91
N LEU A 652 -17.34 -25.61 -2.01
CA LEU A 652 -16.07 -24.94 -2.35
C LEU A 652 -16.16 -24.23 -3.72
N LEU A 653 -16.81 -24.88 -4.69
CA LEU A 653 -16.99 -24.32 -6.02
C LEU A 653 -17.87 -23.07 -5.97
N ASP A 654 -18.94 -23.08 -5.16
CA ASP A 654 -19.77 -21.89 -4.98
C ASP A 654 -18.97 -20.74 -4.35
N ALA A 655 -18.07 -21.04 -3.40
CA ALA A 655 -17.21 -20.03 -2.80
C ALA A 655 -16.19 -19.45 -3.80
N GLU A 656 -15.60 -20.28 -4.67
CA GLU A 656 -14.72 -19.83 -5.75
C GLU A 656 -15.47 -18.95 -6.75
N ASP A 657 -16.62 -19.41 -7.22
CA ASP A 657 -17.45 -18.74 -8.21
C ASP A 657 -17.99 -17.41 -7.69
N PHE A 658 -18.47 -17.41 -6.45
CA PHE A 658 -19.01 -16.22 -5.80
C PHE A 658 -17.94 -15.16 -5.52
N ALA A 659 -16.74 -15.58 -5.11
CA ALA A 659 -15.62 -14.66 -4.92
C ALA A 659 -15.04 -14.15 -6.25
N ARG A 660 -15.00 -14.99 -7.29
CA ARG A 660 -14.54 -14.59 -8.63
C ARG A 660 -15.47 -13.56 -9.28
N ALA A 661 -16.76 -13.57 -8.93
CA ALA A 661 -17.72 -12.57 -9.37
C ALA A 661 -17.54 -11.19 -8.70
N GLN A 662 -16.65 -11.06 -7.70
CA GLN A 662 -16.41 -9.78 -7.02
C GLN A 662 -15.40 -8.91 -7.80
N PRO A 663 -15.64 -7.59 -7.95
CA PRO A 663 -14.72 -6.71 -8.65
C PRO A 663 -13.32 -6.69 -8.02
N GLY A 664 -12.27 -6.75 -8.84
CA GLY A 664 -10.87 -6.82 -8.41
C GLY A 664 -10.39 -8.23 -8.03
N VAL A 665 -11.16 -9.27 -8.33
CA VAL A 665 -10.76 -10.68 -8.15
C VAL A 665 -10.67 -11.37 -9.51
N ALA A 666 -9.46 -11.70 -9.95
CA ALA A 666 -9.25 -12.40 -11.22
C ALA A 666 -9.25 -13.92 -11.05
N LYS A 667 -8.65 -14.44 -9.97
CA LYS A 667 -8.57 -15.89 -9.70
C LYS A 667 -8.84 -16.22 -8.25
N VAL A 668 -9.43 -17.40 -8.06
CA VAL A 668 -9.79 -17.93 -6.75
C VAL A 668 -9.46 -19.41 -6.66
N SER A 669 -8.97 -19.83 -5.50
CA SER A 669 -8.84 -21.23 -5.10
C SER A 669 -9.41 -21.41 -3.70
N ALA A 670 -10.29 -22.38 -3.52
CA ALA A 670 -10.91 -22.71 -2.24
C ALA A 670 -10.44 -24.05 -1.70
N GLY A 671 -10.31 -24.15 -0.37
CA GLY A 671 -9.98 -25.39 0.31
C GLY A 671 -10.57 -25.47 1.70
N TRP A 672 -10.75 -26.70 2.20
CA TRP A 672 -11.11 -26.90 3.60
C TRP A 672 -9.87 -26.93 4.48
N VAL A 673 -9.92 -26.27 5.63
CA VAL A 673 -8.89 -26.32 6.67
C VAL A 673 -9.51 -26.69 8.02
N PRO A 674 -8.79 -27.37 8.93
CA PRO A 674 -9.28 -27.61 10.28
C PRO A 674 -9.47 -26.31 11.06
N HIS A 675 -10.55 -26.19 11.84
CA HIS A 675 -10.78 -25.08 12.76
C HIS A 675 -11.40 -25.58 14.08
N GLY A 676 -10.54 -26.01 15.01
CA GLY A 676 -10.98 -26.65 16.25
C GLY A 676 -11.78 -27.95 15.97
N PRO A 677 -12.96 -28.16 16.58
CA PRO A 677 -13.83 -29.30 16.26
C PRO A 677 -14.63 -29.11 14.96
N ALA A 678 -14.57 -27.93 14.33
CA ALA A 678 -15.25 -27.59 13.09
C ALA A 678 -14.25 -27.53 11.91
N ARG A 679 -14.79 -27.28 10.71
CA ARG A 679 -14.00 -26.94 9.52
C ARG A 679 -14.02 -25.43 9.30
N GLY A 680 -12.90 -24.88 8.84
CA GLY A 680 -12.79 -23.55 8.26
C GLY A 680 -12.61 -23.64 6.74
N LEU A 681 -12.86 -22.52 6.07
CA LEU A 681 -12.63 -22.33 4.65
C LEU A 681 -11.35 -21.53 4.48
N VAL A 682 -10.41 -21.99 3.65
CA VAL A 682 -9.38 -21.12 3.09
C VAL A 682 -9.82 -20.71 1.70
N LEU A 683 -9.68 -19.42 1.41
CA LEU A 683 -9.94 -18.87 0.10
C LEU A 683 -8.72 -18.05 -0.31
N THR A 684 -8.08 -18.42 -1.42
CA THR A 684 -6.95 -17.68 -1.98
C THR A 684 -7.42 -16.83 -3.14
N LEU A 685 -7.10 -15.53 -3.10
CA LEU A 685 -7.43 -14.56 -4.14
C LEU A 685 -6.17 -14.09 -4.89
N ALA A 686 -6.31 -13.86 -6.19
CA ALA A 686 -5.39 -13.05 -6.97
C ALA A 686 -6.20 -11.99 -7.72
N GLY A 687 -5.77 -10.73 -7.63
CA GLY A 687 -6.34 -9.66 -8.44
C GLY A 687 -5.83 -9.71 -9.89
N PRO A 688 -6.34 -8.82 -10.77
CA PRO A 688 -5.89 -8.71 -12.15
C PRO A 688 -4.37 -8.61 -12.27
N GLY A 689 -3.78 -9.30 -13.25
CA GLY A 689 -2.33 -9.34 -13.47
C GLY A 689 -1.50 -9.94 -12.33
N GLY A 690 -2.12 -10.58 -11.34
CA GLY A 690 -1.44 -11.07 -10.13
C GLY A 690 -1.31 -10.01 -9.03
N ALA A 691 -2.19 -9.01 -9.00
CA ALA A 691 -2.26 -8.06 -7.89
C ALA A 691 -2.54 -8.78 -6.55
N VAL A 692 -1.93 -8.28 -5.48
CA VAL A 692 -2.12 -8.78 -4.12
C VAL A 692 -3.48 -8.34 -3.60
N VAL A 693 -4.24 -9.27 -3.03
CA VAL A 693 -5.54 -8.99 -2.39
C VAL A 693 -5.43 -9.37 -0.92
N ASP A 694 -5.01 -8.41 -0.11
CA ASP A 694 -4.82 -8.55 1.34
C ASP A 694 -5.73 -7.54 2.08
N PRO A 695 -5.78 -7.56 3.44
CA PRO A 695 -6.66 -6.70 4.21
C PRO A 695 -6.48 -5.19 3.98
N SER A 696 -5.38 -4.73 3.37
CA SER A 696 -5.17 -3.32 3.04
C SER A 696 -5.92 -2.86 1.79
N VAL A 697 -6.49 -3.78 1.01
CA VAL A 697 -7.22 -3.48 -0.23
C VAL A 697 -8.73 -3.65 0.00
N PRO A 698 -9.59 -2.69 -0.40
CA PRO A 698 -11.04 -2.75 -0.19
C PRO A 698 -11.72 -4.03 -0.71
N THR A 699 -11.19 -4.61 -1.78
CA THR A 699 -11.66 -5.88 -2.35
C THR A 699 -11.65 -7.03 -1.34
N HIS A 700 -10.66 -7.10 -0.45
CA HIS A 700 -10.58 -8.14 0.58
C HIS A 700 -11.78 -8.09 1.53
N GLY A 701 -12.08 -6.90 2.05
CA GLY A 701 -13.24 -6.66 2.92
C GLY A 701 -14.57 -6.95 2.22
N ARG A 702 -14.73 -6.53 0.96
CA ARG A 702 -15.93 -6.79 0.16
C ARG A 702 -16.19 -8.28 -0.05
N VAL A 703 -15.17 -9.05 -0.45
CA VAL A 703 -15.29 -10.51 -0.64
C VAL A 703 -15.65 -11.19 0.68
N LEU A 704 -14.97 -10.83 1.77
CA LEU A 704 -15.25 -11.42 3.09
C LEU A 704 -16.67 -11.12 3.57
N LYS A 705 -17.15 -9.89 3.38
CA LYS A 705 -18.53 -9.51 3.70
C LYS A 705 -19.53 -10.27 2.86
N ALA A 706 -19.33 -10.33 1.55
CA ALA A 706 -20.24 -11.01 0.63
C ALA A 706 -20.34 -12.52 0.95
N LEU A 707 -19.22 -13.18 1.29
CA LEU A 707 -19.22 -14.58 1.72
C LEU A 707 -19.98 -14.81 3.03
N ARG A 708 -19.98 -13.84 3.95
CA ARG A 708 -20.77 -13.91 5.19
C ARG A 708 -22.25 -13.69 4.92
N ASP A 709 -22.59 -12.71 4.10
CA ASP A 709 -23.98 -12.35 3.80
C ASP A 709 -24.71 -13.44 3.02
N HIS A 710 -23.99 -14.21 2.18
CA HIS A 710 -24.58 -15.23 1.29
C HIS A 710 -24.17 -16.68 1.66
N GLY A 711 -23.35 -16.84 2.70
CA GLY A 711 -22.87 -18.13 3.20
C GLY A 711 -23.32 -18.44 4.63
N ASP A 712 -22.58 -19.33 5.30
CA ASP A 712 -22.79 -19.62 6.74
C ASP A 712 -21.94 -18.65 7.57
N GLU A 713 -22.59 -17.73 8.30
CA GLU A 713 -21.92 -16.74 9.17
C GLU A 713 -21.00 -17.37 10.24
N ARG A 714 -21.22 -18.64 10.59
CA ARG A 714 -20.40 -19.36 11.58
C ARG A 714 -19.17 -20.01 10.98
N LEU A 715 -19.07 -20.06 9.65
CA LEU A 715 -17.91 -20.62 8.96
C LEU A 715 -16.73 -19.67 9.10
N VAL A 716 -15.63 -20.15 9.68
CA VAL A 716 -14.40 -19.36 9.75
C VAL A 716 -13.74 -19.35 8.37
N VAL A 717 -13.56 -18.15 7.82
CA VAL A 717 -12.96 -17.93 6.50
C VAL A 717 -11.57 -17.32 6.66
N HIS A 718 -10.56 -18.00 6.14
CA HIS A 718 -9.20 -17.51 5.96
C HIS A 718 -9.04 -16.99 4.53
N LEU A 719 -9.18 -15.67 4.35
CA LEU A 719 -9.02 -15.02 3.06
C LEU A 719 -7.57 -14.56 2.87
N LEU A 720 -6.85 -15.18 1.94
CA LEU A 720 -5.41 -15.00 1.73
C LEU A 720 -5.11 -14.54 0.29
N SER A 721 -4.05 -13.77 0.09
CA SER A 721 -3.53 -13.52 -1.26
C SER A 721 -2.75 -14.73 -1.79
N HIS A 722 -2.73 -14.89 -3.10
CA HIS A 722 -1.90 -15.89 -3.79
C HIS A 722 -0.40 -15.66 -3.57
N ARG A 723 0.38 -16.72 -3.79
CA ARG A 723 1.84 -16.71 -3.70
C ARG A 723 2.44 -16.97 -5.09
N PRO A 724 3.05 -15.98 -5.75
CA PRO A 724 3.71 -16.22 -7.04
C PRO A 724 4.96 -17.08 -6.83
N VAL A 725 5.13 -18.09 -7.68
CA VAL A 725 6.30 -18.98 -7.66
C VAL A 725 6.93 -18.96 -9.07
N PRO A 726 8.16 -18.45 -9.22
CA PRO A 726 8.81 -18.44 -10.52
C PRO A 726 9.13 -19.85 -11.00
N LEU A 727 8.91 -20.11 -12.29
CA LEU A 727 9.29 -21.33 -12.98
C LEU A 727 10.61 -21.09 -13.72
N GLU A 728 11.57 -22.01 -13.58
CA GLU A 728 12.82 -22.03 -14.35
C GLU A 728 12.73 -23.11 -15.43
N VAL A 729 12.89 -22.71 -16.69
CA VAL A 729 12.89 -23.59 -17.86
C VAL A 729 14.13 -23.34 -18.71
N ARG A 730 14.94 -24.38 -18.94
CA ARG A 730 16.04 -24.37 -19.90
C ARG A 730 15.87 -25.54 -20.84
N LEU A 731 15.89 -25.27 -22.14
CA LEU A 731 15.71 -26.27 -23.17
C LEU A 731 16.47 -25.94 -24.44
N LYS A 732 16.67 -26.97 -25.25
CA LYS A 732 17.25 -26.92 -26.58
C LYS A 732 16.22 -27.40 -27.59
N VAL A 733 16.12 -26.73 -28.73
CA VAL A 733 15.17 -27.03 -29.80
C VAL A 733 15.92 -27.46 -31.06
N LEU A 734 15.45 -28.52 -31.71
CA LEU A 734 15.88 -28.88 -33.07
C LEU A 734 14.91 -28.26 -34.08
N PRO A 735 15.29 -27.18 -34.77
CA PRO A 735 14.45 -26.59 -35.81
C PRO A 735 14.45 -27.43 -37.09
N GLU A 736 13.36 -27.34 -37.86
CA GLU A 736 13.20 -28.00 -39.15
C GLU A 736 14.28 -27.53 -40.15
N PRO A 737 14.92 -28.46 -40.88
CA PRO A 737 15.89 -28.10 -41.92
C PRO A 737 15.29 -27.13 -42.95
N GLY A 738 15.90 -25.96 -43.10
CA GLY A 738 15.44 -24.91 -44.03
C GLY A 738 14.64 -23.77 -43.40
N ARG A 739 14.25 -23.87 -42.12
CA ARG A 739 13.72 -22.75 -41.33
C ARG A 739 14.85 -21.97 -40.65
N LEU A 740 14.68 -20.65 -40.50
CA LEU A 740 15.61 -19.82 -39.72
C LEU A 740 15.44 -20.15 -38.23
N ALA A 741 16.51 -20.65 -37.60
CA ALA A 741 16.50 -21.06 -36.19
C ALA A 741 16.02 -19.94 -35.26
N ASP A 742 16.49 -18.70 -35.45
CA ASP A 742 16.12 -17.56 -34.62
C ASP A 742 14.60 -17.30 -34.60
N LEU A 743 13.91 -17.50 -35.73
CA LEU A 743 12.46 -17.33 -35.80
C LEU A 743 11.71 -18.46 -35.07
N VAL A 744 12.22 -19.70 -35.16
CA VAL A 744 11.64 -20.84 -34.43
C VAL A 744 11.83 -20.65 -32.92
N LEU A 745 13.02 -20.25 -32.48
CA LEU A 745 13.32 -20.00 -31.07
C LEU A 745 12.48 -18.83 -30.52
N ALA A 746 12.31 -17.76 -31.30
CA ALA A 746 11.44 -16.65 -30.93
C ALA A 746 9.97 -17.08 -30.78
N ASP A 747 9.48 -17.94 -31.68
CA ASP A 747 8.10 -18.46 -31.61
C ASP A 747 7.89 -19.39 -30.40
N VAL A 748 8.85 -20.27 -30.13
CA VAL A 748 8.86 -21.12 -28.92
C VAL A 748 8.87 -20.26 -27.65
N ARG A 749 9.72 -19.23 -27.59
CA ARG A 749 9.77 -18.29 -26.45
C ARG A 749 8.43 -17.62 -26.24
N ARG A 750 7.83 -17.08 -27.31
CA ARG A 750 6.52 -16.43 -27.27
C ARG A 750 5.42 -17.37 -26.76
N LEU A 751 5.38 -18.61 -27.25
CA LEU A 751 4.37 -19.60 -26.85
C LEU A 751 4.53 -20.05 -25.39
N LEU A 752 5.76 -20.29 -24.93
CA LEU A 752 6.00 -20.66 -23.53
C LEU A 752 5.68 -19.53 -22.56
N LEU A 753 6.08 -18.30 -22.88
CA LEU A 753 5.74 -17.14 -22.05
C LEU A 753 4.22 -16.93 -22.01
N ALA A 754 3.50 -17.17 -23.11
CA ALA A 754 2.04 -17.09 -23.13
C ALA A 754 1.37 -18.22 -22.33
N GLU A 755 1.80 -19.48 -22.49
CA GLU A 755 1.22 -20.64 -21.80
C GLU A 755 1.38 -20.56 -20.27
N PHE A 756 2.52 -20.03 -19.81
CA PHE A 756 2.85 -19.89 -18.40
C PHE A 756 2.69 -18.45 -17.89
N ALA A 757 1.93 -17.61 -18.62
CA ALA A 757 1.52 -16.28 -18.20
C ALA A 757 0.44 -16.35 -17.11
N PHE A 758 0.18 -15.20 -16.47
CA PHE A 758 -0.93 -15.09 -15.53
C PHE A 758 -2.24 -15.55 -16.20
N ASP A 759 -2.69 -14.96 -17.29
CA ASP A 759 -4.04 -15.21 -17.84
C ASP A 759 -4.35 -16.68 -18.19
N THR A 760 -3.33 -17.51 -18.43
CA THR A 760 -3.50 -18.93 -18.78
C THR A 760 -3.37 -19.87 -17.57
N ARG A 761 -2.61 -19.51 -16.53
CA ARG A 761 -2.32 -20.38 -15.39
C ARG A 761 -3.35 -20.26 -14.27
N GLU A 762 -3.79 -21.37 -13.71
CA GLU A 762 -4.70 -21.39 -12.56
C GLU A 762 -3.98 -21.50 -11.22
N LEU A 763 -4.62 -21.03 -10.15
CA LEU A 763 -4.09 -21.15 -8.79
C LEU A 763 -3.96 -22.63 -8.39
N GLY A 764 -2.81 -23.00 -7.83
CA GLY A 764 -2.49 -24.38 -7.46
C GLY A 764 -2.38 -25.34 -8.64
N GLN A 765 -2.27 -24.84 -9.87
CA GLN A 765 -2.03 -25.66 -11.06
C GLN A 765 -0.55 -26.10 -11.11
N PRO A 766 -0.26 -27.41 -11.03
CA PRO A 766 1.10 -27.91 -11.22
C PRO A 766 1.52 -27.80 -12.69
N THR A 767 2.82 -27.82 -12.95
CA THR A 767 3.36 -27.91 -14.32
C THR A 767 3.99 -29.27 -14.54
N SER A 768 3.73 -29.90 -15.68
CA SER A 768 4.39 -31.18 -16.04
C SER A 768 5.41 -31.02 -17.16
N LEU A 769 6.37 -31.94 -17.24
CA LEU A 769 7.32 -31.97 -18.35
C LEU A 769 6.61 -32.09 -19.71
N GLY A 770 5.57 -32.93 -19.79
CA GLY A 770 4.81 -33.14 -21.02
C GLY A 770 4.08 -31.88 -21.51
N GLU A 771 3.59 -31.06 -20.60
CA GLU A 771 2.94 -29.77 -20.90
C GLU A 771 3.92 -28.78 -21.54
N VAL A 772 5.16 -28.72 -21.04
CA VAL A 772 6.22 -27.89 -21.65
C VAL A 772 6.56 -28.42 -23.04
N VAL A 773 6.72 -29.74 -23.19
CA VAL A 773 7.01 -30.36 -24.50
C VAL A 773 5.89 -30.09 -25.51
N GLU A 774 4.63 -30.20 -25.10
CA GLU A 774 3.47 -29.91 -25.95
C GLU A 774 3.44 -28.44 -26.37
N ALA A 775 3.67 -27.50 -25.44
CA ALA A 775 3.72 -26.08 -25.73
C ALA A 775 4.82 -25.72 -26.73
N VAL A 776 5.98 -26.36 -26.63
CA VAL A 776 7.10 -26.18 -27.58
C VAL A 776 6.74 -26.71 -28.97
N HIS A 777 6.12 -27.88 -29.08
CA HIS A 777 5.75 -28.48 -30.37
C HIS A 777 4.57 -27.79 -31.07
N ARG A 778 3.88 -26.85 -30.42
CA ARG A 778 2.92 -25.95 -31.08
C ARG A 778 3.60 -24.91 -31.97
N ALA A 779 4.89 -24.62 -31.76
CA ALA A 779 5.65 -23.72 -32.61
C ALA A 779 5.88 -24.36 -33.99
N ALA A 780 5.64 -23.59 -35.05
CA ALA A 780 5.82 -24.10 -36.41
C ALA A 780 7.31 -24.31 -36.72
N GLY A 781 7.68 -25.53 -37.13
CA GLY A 781 9.05 -25.87 -37.50
C GLY A 781 9.92 -26.41 -36.36
N VAL A 782 9.33 -26.87 -35.26
CA VAL A 782 10.02 -27.67 -34.23
C VAL A 782 9.99 -29.15 -34.61
N VAL A 783 11.16 -29.79 -34.66
CA VAL A 783 11.31 -31.23 -34.92
C VAL A 783 11.48 -32.02 -33.64
N ALA A 784 12.24 -31.47 -32.67
CA ALA A 784 12.46 -32.08 -31.36
C ALA A 784 12.79 -31.01 -30.30
N VAL A 785 12.63 -31.39 -29.03
CA VAL A 785 13.07 -30.59 -27.88
C VAL A 785 13.80 -31.48 -26.87
N ASP A 786 14.84 -30.93 -26.25
CA ASP A 786 15.55 -31.48 -25.11
C ASP A 786 15.48 -30.49 -23.93
N ILE A 787 15.06 -30.93 -22.75
CA ILE A 787 14.81 -30.05 -21.59
C ILE A 787 15.91 -30.29 -20.55
N ASP A 788 16.79 -29.31 -20.39
CA ASP A 788 17.90 -29.34 -19.42
C ASP A 788 17.46 -28.98 -17.99
N VAL A 789 16.46 -28.08 -17.85
CA VAL A 789 15.92 -27.63 -16.56
C VAL A 789 14.41 -27.44 -16.63
N LEU A 790 13.72 -27.98 -15.63
CA LEU A 790 12.33 -27.67 -15.31
C LEU A 790 12.14 -27.79 -13.79
N ARG A 791 12.10 -26.65 -13.10
CA ARG A 791 11.98 -26.62 -11.63
C ARG A 791 11.47 -25.27 -11.11
N ARG A 792 11.13 -25.22 -9.82
CA ARG A 792 11.01 -23.98 -9.05
C ARG A 792 12.33 -23.66 -8.32
N PRO A 793 12.78 -22.38 -8.25
CA PRO A 793 14.08 -22.01 -7.68
C PRO A 793 14.29 -22.38 -6.20
N ASP A 794 13.21 -22.44 -5.43
CA ASP A 794 13.17 -22.77 -4.00
C ASP A 794 13.13 -24.29 -3.74
N ALA A 795 13.09 -25.13 -4.78
CA ALA A 795 13.21 -26.57 -4.62
C ALA A 795 14.65 -26.99 -4.24
N PRO A 796 14.82 -28.05 -3.43
CA PRO A 796 16.14 -28.58 -3.07
C PRO A 796 16.95 -28.93 -4.33
N GLY A 797 18.20 -28.48 -4.37
CA GLY A 797 19.04 -28.41 -5.59
C GLY A 797 19.50 -29.74 -6.20
N SER A 798 18.97 -30.89 -5.79
CA SER A 798 19.39 -32.21 -6.30
C SER A 798 18.70 -32.63 -7.61
N THR A 799 17.61 -31.97 -8.01
CA THR A 799 16.83 -32.32 -9.21
C THR A 799 16.69 -31.13 -10.16
N THR A 800 17.35 -31.20 -11.32
CA THR A 800 17.33 -30.15 -12.35
C THR A 800 16.07 -30.20 -13.22
N VAL A 801 15.58 -31.40 -13.54
CA VAL A 801 14.35 -31.64 -14.30
C VAL A 801 13.37 -32.40 -13.42
N GLN A 802 12.31 -31.71 -12.99
CA GLN A 802 11.21 -32.33 -12.26
C GLN A 802 10.15 -32.80 -13.25
N PRO A 803 9.75 -34.09 -13.26
CA PRO A 803 8.68 -34.56 -14.13
C PRO A 803 7.36 -33.82 -13.92
N ARG A 804 7.15 -33.34 -12.69
CA ARG A 804 6.03 -32.50 -12.28
C ARG A 804 6.49 -31.50 -11.22
N VAL A 805 6.38 -30.22 -11.53
CA VAL A 805 6.62 -29.11 -10.60
C VAL A 805 5.33 -28.87 -9.81
N PRO A 806 5.32 -29.07 -8.49
CA PRO A 806 4.12 -28.91 -7.68
C PRO A 806 3.80 -27.43 -7.43
N ALA A 807 2.50 -27.12 -7.38
CA ALA A 807 1.95 -25.85 -6.90
C ALA A 807 0.97 -26.14 -5.75
N HIS A 808 1.12 -25.45 -4.63
CA HIS A 808 0.22 -25.57 -3.48
C HIS A 808 -1.18 -25.03 -3.82
N ARG A 809 -2.25 -25.76 -3.53
CA ARG A 809 -3.64 -25.30 -3.80
C ARG A 809 -4.20 -24.30 -2.78
N GLY A 810 -3.44 -24.01 -1.73
CA GLY A 810 -3.90 -23.25 -0.58
C GLY A 810 -4.50 -24.18 0.47
N GLY A 811 -4.29 -23.86 1.75
CA GLY A 811 -4.62 -24.76 2.85
C GLY A 811 -3.53 -24.82 3.90
N LEU A 812 -3.50 -25.91 4.67
CA LEU A 812 -2.44 -26.12 5.64
C LEU A 812 -1.07 -26.16 4.96
N ASP A 813 -0.08 -25.54 5.60
CA ASP A 813 1.31 -25.74 5.20
C ASP A 813 1.72 -27.21 5.31
N THR A 814 2.83 -27.58 4.68
CA THR A 814 3.33 -28.97 4.67
C THR A 814 3.70 -29.50 6.06
N ALA A 815 3.90 -28.63 7.05
CA ALA A 815 4.19 -28.98 8.44
C ALA A 815 2.95 -29.00 9.34
N GLY A 816 1.78 -28.55 8.84
CA GLY A 816 0.55 -28.35 9.60
C GLY A 816 0.54 -27.14 10.54
N ASN A 817 1.51 -26.22 10.46
CA ASN A 817 1.71 -25.15 11.45
C ASN A 817 0.97 -23.84 11.14
N GLY A 818 0.43 -23.69 9.93
CA GLY A 818 -0.28 -22.50 9.50
C GLY A 818 -1.09 -22.73 8.22
N VAL A 819 -1.87 -21.72 7.82
CA VAL A 819 -2.63 -21.71 6.56
C VAL A 819 -1.89 -20.83 5.55
N LEU A 820 -1.65 -21.35 4.35
CA LEU A 820 -0.98 -20.67 3.26
C LEU A 820 -1.94 -20.46 2.09
N GLY A 821 -1.73 -19.35 1.37
CA GLY A 821 -2.37 -19.11 0.08
C GLY A 821 -1.89 -20.08 -1.00
N ALA A 822 -2.74 -20.31 -1.99
CA ALA A 822 -2.42 -21.06 -3.20
C ALA A 822 -1.24 -20.42 -3.95
N GLU A 823 -0.44 -21.26 -4.58
CA GLU A 823 0.70 -20.86 -5.39
C GLU A 823 0.30 -20.70 -6.86
N LEU A 824 0.93 -19.76 -7.54
CA LEU A 824 0.80 -19.58 -8.98
C LEU A 824 2.16 -19.73 -9.64
N LEU A 825 2.34 -20.79 -10.43
CA LEU A 825 3.58 -21.02 -11.18
C LEU A 825 3.57 -20.16 -12.44
N LEU A 826 4.56 -19.26 -12.57
CA LEU A 826 4.68 -18.33 -13.68
C LEU A 826 6.07 -18.39 -14.32
N LEU A 827 6.15 -18.32 -15.64
CA LEU A 827 7.41 -18.21 -16.37
C LEU A 827 7.66 -16.75 -16.76
N SER A 828 8.84 -16.24 -16.41
CA SER A 828 9.31 -14.94 -16.86
C SER A 828 10.43 -15.08 -17.88
N ASP A 829 10.72 -14.01 -18.61
CA ASP A 829 11.81 -14.00 -19.59
C ASP A 829 13.17 -14.33 -18.95
N ALA A 830 13.41 -13.83 -17.73
CA ALA A 830 14.60 -14.14 -16.95
C ALA A 830 14.69 -15.62 -16.51
N GLY A 831 13.55 -16.30 -16.40
CA GLY A 831 13.45 -17.72 -16.04
C GLY A 831 13.51 -18.68 -17.23
N LEU A 832 13.57 -18.17 -18.48
CA LEU A 832 13.51 -18.97 -19.69
C LEU A 832 14.79 -18.87 -20.52
N THR A 833 15.38 -20.02 -20.82
CA THR A 833 16.51 -20.14 -21.76
C THR A 833 16.15 -21.15 -22.86
N VAL A 834 16.28 -20.72 -24.12
CA VAL A 834 15.98 -21.53 -25.31
C VAL A 834 17.21 -21.48 -26.21
N GLU A 835 17.80 -22.63 -26.47
CA GLU A 835 19.00 -22.79 -27.32
C GLU A 835 18.72 -23.71 -28.51
N VAL A 836 19.61 -23.73 -29.49
CA VAL A 836 19.54 -24.68 -30.61
C VAL A 836 20.22 -25.98 -30.20
N MET A 837 19.62 -27.13 -30.52
CA MET A 837 20.26 -28.44 -30.35
C MET A 837 21.46 -28.55 -31.29
N ALA A 838 22.63 -28.85 -30.70
CA ALA A 838 23.90 -28.98 -31.41
C ALA A 838 23.99 -30.25 -32.28
#